data_AF-A0A8J6LGG1-F1
#
_entry.id   AF-A0A8J6LGG1-F1
#
_cell.length_a   1.000
_cell.length_b   1.000
_cell.length_c   1.000
_cell.angle_alpha   90.00
_cell.angle_beta   90.00
_cell.angle_gamma   90.00
#
_symmetry.space_group_name_H-M   'P 1'
#
loop_
_entity.id
_entity.type
_entity.pdbx_description
1 polymer ?
#
loop_
_entity_poly.entity_id
_entity_poly.type
_entity_poly.pdbx_seq_one_letter_code
_entity_poly.pdbx_strand_id
1 'polypeptide(L)'
;MVNFVATKAPQFLSILNTALGFLFPDNESIYLTAKVKDILFDGMLINCTAKDFSTMVVCKRLKSQIPGINSDDEDILKYSLLGNQNGTVPTRMKVLRGIKNSKDLGRLIAVDNVTKSTMWSKEECNEFLGTDGWIFPPLSANERQIWIHSTTLCMNLHADYVEKATANGISVQKYYSDFEDLCEDCSIDESCLPRGLIDLTECVKVPLYISLPHFLRSDESLLRDVRGLQPDTESHITRILLEGTLSLPMEAQIRAQFNFPIKPLKEIDTMQRVPQLIHPVLWIELQTALRKRNLMKKFYLKIPIPLDFRVYFFNITNPSEVQEGQTPVVKEIGPYCYDAYKEKIDVLENEGEDSLTYTPYETYFFNQERSGSLTGDDYVTVLHPLIVGIVNTVARDSPPLLVIVNKALKSIFHDPQDIYIRTKVRDFLFDGITINCNVQDFAATAVCTQIKAQVPGLVERNGTLPNRVKVFRGMKKSQELGRLVELNHDKVQKIWSTKKCNRFRGTDSWIFPPFINKELGFWVYSFDLCRNIHLLYVEDMTFHSVAVEKYYADLGDMSTNPAEKCYCNTPKTCLPKGIMDLTKCMGVPIYATLPHFLRVDESVQKKVKGLNPVTDDHIVRILMQPMLGVPMEAQKRMQFNLPIQPVKKIGLMKTLPEALHPIFWIEESVVLDGPLLKMITMIFTALKVFDIVKYVLLFVSLGGVGYGGYLRYKSRNGRKITPTEKLSSAKSTKSKTFSSAKSTKSKTFSSGSTQTVNESPKDNGGRKKLEDINILKF
;
A
#
# COMPACT_ATOMS: atom_id res chain seq x y z
N MET A 1 -1.16 40.69 -7.03
CA MET A 1 -1.97 41.60 -7.87
C MET A 1 -1.15 42.71 -8.52
N VAL A 2 -0.55 43.62 -7.75
CA VAL A 2 0.21 44.78 -8.27
C VAL A 2 1.30 44.38 -9.27
N ASN A 3 2.18 43.43 -8.90
CA ASN A 3 3.22 42.95 -9.80
C ASN A 3 2.68 42.32 -11.10
N PHE A 4 1.55 41.61 -11.03
CA PHE A 4 0.93 41.00 -12.21
C PHE A 4 0.44 42.08 -13.18
N VAL A 5 -0.23 43.12 -12.67
CA VAL A 5 -0.69 44.26 -13.49
C VAL A 5 0.50 45.04 -14.04
N ALA A 6 1.53 45.29 -13.23
CA ALA A 6 2.74 45.97 -13.68
C ALA A 6 3.42 45.25 -14.86
N THR A 7 3.40 43.91 -14.87
CA THR A 7 4.04 43.11 -15.92
C THR A 7 3.16 42.91 -17.15
N LYS A 8 1.86 42.63 -16.98
CA LYS A 8 0.97 42.23 -18.09
C LYS A 8 0.10 43.38 -18.62
N ALA A 9 -0.10 44.44 -17.85
CA ALA A 9 -1.00 45.56 -18.21
C ALA A 9 -0.60 46.87 -17.49
N PRO A 10 0.63 47.39 -17.69
CA PRO A 10 1.18 48.54 -16.95
C PRO A 10 0.32 49.81 -17.07
N GLN A 11 -0.39 49.98 -18.18
CA GLN A 11 -1.32 51.10 -18.39
C GLN A 11 -2.50 51.13 -17.41
N PHE A 12 -2.74 50.04 -16.66
CA PHE A 12 -3.80 49.94 -15.65
C PHE A 12 -3.28 50.21 -14.22
N LEU A 13 -2.00 50.53 -14.03
CA LEU A 13 -1.43 50.77 -12.69
C LEU A 13 -2.08 51.96 -11.97
N SER A 14 -2.38 53.05 -12.68
CA SER A 14 -3.05 54.21 -12.09
C SER A 14 -4.48 53.87 -11.62
N ILE A 15 -5.23 53.10 -12.43
CA ILE A 15 -6.57 52.61 -12.07
C ILE A 15 -6.48 51.66 -10.86
N LEU A 16 -5.47 50.79 -10.85
CA LEU A 16 -5.21 49.89 -9.72
C LEU A 16 -4.90 50.65 -8.43
N ASN A 17 -4.09 51.72 -8.50
CA ASN A 17 -3.75 52.53 -7.32
C ASN A 17 -5.01 53.10 -6.67
N THR A 18 -5.90 53.66 -7.48
CA THR A 18 -7.19 54.20 -7.00
C THR A 18 -8.07 53.12 -6.40
N ALA A 19 -8.10 51.91 -6.99
CA ALA A 19 -8.92 50.81 -6.51
C ALA A 19 -8.38 50.18 -5.21
N LEU A 20 -7.07 50.17 -4.96
CA LEU A 20 -6.46 49.46 -3.82
C LEU A 20 -7.07 49.82 -2.46
N GLY A 21 -7.35 51.11 -2.23
CA GLY A 21 -7.97 51.58 -0.98
C GLY A 21 -9.43 51.16 -0.81
N PHE A 22 -10.15 50.83 -1.90
CA PHE A 22 -11.51 50.29 -1.84
C PHE A 22 -11.51 48.77 -1.72
N LEU A 23 -10.57 48.10 -2.40
CA LEU A 23 -10.40 46.65 -2.38
C LEU A 23 -9.95 46.15 -1.00
N PHE A 24 -9.09 46.93 -0.33
CA PHE A 24 -8.49 46.62 0.97
C PHE A 24 -8.55 47.85 1.89
N PRO A 25 -9.74 48.19 2.42
CA PRO A 25 -9.96 49.44 3.16
C PRO A 25 -9.14 49.57 4.45
N ASP A 26 -8.75 48.44 5.06
CA ASP A 26 -8.00 48.40 6.32
C ASP A 26 -6.48 48.25 6.13
N ASN A 27 -5.96 48.23 4.88
CA ASN A 27 -4.55 48.02 4.61
C ASN A 27 -3.80 49.32 4.26
N GLU A 28 -3.00 49.80 5.20
CA GLU A 28 -2.08 50.93 4.99
C GLU A 28 -0.72 50.50 4.40
N SER A 29 -0.47 49.19 4.30
CA SER A 29 0.80 48.64 3.81
C SER A 29 0.59 47.46 2.86
N ILE A 30 1.67 46.99 2.24
CA ILE A 30 1.67 45.77 1.41
C ILE A 30 1.52 44.48 2.25
N TYR A 31 1.54 44.58 3.57
CA TYR A 31 1.37 43.47 4.50
C TYR A 31 -0.07 43.44 5.03
N LEU A 32 -0.60 42.24 5.19
CA LEU A 32 -1.92 41.99 5.75
C LEU A 32 -1.83 40.97 6.88
N THR A 33 -2.72 41.08 7.86
CA THR A 33 -2.88 40.07 8.92
C THR A 33 -4.17 39.30 8.68
N ALA A 34 -4.08 37.99 8.50
CA ALA A 34 -5.23 37.12 8.28
C ALA A 34 -5.02 35.77 8.99
N LYS A 35 -6.11 35.01 9.19
CA LYS A 35 -6.00 33.65 9.72
C LYS A 35 -5.30 32.78 8.68
N VAL A 36 -4.45 31.88 9.15
CA VAL A 36 -3.74 30.90 8.29
C VAL A 36 -4.73 30.11 7.44
N LYS A 37 -5.90 29.75 7.98
CA LYS A 37 -6.97 29.04 7.25
C LYS A 37 -7.51 29.86 6.07
N ASP A 38 -7.66 31.17 6.23
CA ASP A 38 -8.18 32.07 5.19
C ASP A 38 -7.14 32.29 4.08
N ILE A 39 -5.86 32.41 4.45
CA ILE A 39 -4.74 32.52 3.50
C ILE A 39 -4.62 31.25 2.64
N LEU A 40 -4.71 30.08 3.29
CA LEU A 40 -4.48 28.81 2.61
C LEU A 40 -5.73 28.28 1.88
N PHE A 41 -6.91 28.34 2.48
CA PHE A 41 -8.08 27.59 2.00
C PHE A 41 -9.38 28.41 1.90
N ASP A 42 -9.80 29.08 2.98
CA ASP A 42 -11.14 29.69 3.07
C ASP A 42 -11.24 30.99 2.26
N GLY A 43 -10.10 31.61 1.93
CA GLY A 43 -10.00 32.80 1.10
C GLY A 43 -9.99 34.10 1.90
N MET A 44 -9.04 34.97 1.56
CA MET A 44 -8.99 36.35 2.01
C MET A 44 -9.97 37.19 1.20
N LEU A 45 -10.73 38.05 1.88
CA LEU A 45 -11.74 38.90 1.26
C LEU A 45 -11.09 40.02 0.44
N ILE A 46 -11.66 40.25 -0.74
CA ILE A 46 -11.38 41.38 -1.63
C ILE A 46 -12.71 42.09 -1.80
N ASN A 47 -12.78 43.34 -1.35
CA ASN A 47 -14.01 44.10 -1.35
C ASN A 47 -14.29 44.69 -2.73
N CYS A 48 -15.29 44.13 -3.44
CA CYS A 48 -15.71 44.61 -4.76
C CYS A 48 -17.04 45.37 -4.71
N THR A 49 -17.52 45.75 -3.53
CA THR A 49 -18.81 46.44 -3.34
C THR A 49 -18.78 47.92 -3.76
N ALA A 50 -17.59 48.52 -3.86
CA ALA A 50 -17.46 49.90 -4.30
C ALA A 50 -17.79 50.02 -5.79
N LYS A 51 -18.77 50.88 -6.11
CA LYS A 51 -19.24 51.13 -7.48
C LYS A 51 -18.41 52.17 -8.24
N ASP A 52 -17.24 52.52 -7.74
CA ASP A 52 -16.33 53.38 -8.49
C ASP A 52 -15.81 52.64 -9.73
N PHE A 53 -15.55 53.39 -10.79
CA PHE A 53 -15.12 52.83 -12.08
C PHE A 53 -13.84 51.99 -11.95
N SER A 54 -12.91 52.40 -11.09
CA SER A 54 -11.62 51.72 -10.92
C SER A 54 -11.77 50.37 -10.24
N THR A 55 -12.54 50.28 -9.16
CA THR A 55 -12.83 49.03 -8.45
C THR A 55 -13.60 48.05 -9.32
N MET A 56 -14.63 48.51 -10.04
CA MET A 56 -15.38 47.65 -10.95
C MET A 56 -14.51 47.03 -12.05
N VAL A 57 -13.63 47.83 -12.67
CA VAL A 57 -12.71 47.35 -13.72
C VAL A 57 -11.69 46.36 -13.15
N VAL A 58 -11.13 46.64 -11.98
CA VAL A 58 -10.15 45.77 -11.33
C VAL A 58 -10.79 44.46 -10.89
N CYS A 59 -11.93 44.48 -10.19
CA CYS A 59 -12.64 43.28 -9.74
C CYS A 59 -13.08 42.37 -10.90
N LYS A 60 -13.58 42.95 -11.99
CA LYS A 60 -13.93 42.19 -13.21
C LYS A 60 -12.71 41.49 -13.80
N ARG A 61 -11.54 42.15 -13.82
CA ARG A 61 -10.30 41.53 -14.31
C ARG A 61 -9.77 40.47 -13.37
N LEU A 62 -9.78 40.72 -12.07
CA LEU A 62 -9.36 39.76 -11.04
C LEU A 62 -10.08 38.42 -11.19
N LYS A 63 -11.39 38.45 -11.34
CA LYS A 63 -12.23 37.26 -11.56
C LYS A 63 -11.87 36.48 -12.83
N SER A 64 -11.36 37.16 -13.87
CA SER A 64 -11.05 36.54 -15.17
C SER A 64 -9.58 36.11 -15.36
N GLN A 65 -8.64 36.68 -14.60
CA GLN A 65 -7.21 36.54 -14.88
C GLN A 65 -6.37 35.94 -13.76
N ILE A 66 -6.88 35.88 -12.52
CA ILE A 66 -6.13 35.33 -11.39
C ILE A 66 -6.74 33.99 -10.93
N PRO A 67 -6.04 32.85 -11.15
CA PRO A 67 -6.42 31.58 -10.55
C PRO A 67 -6.42 31.67 -9.02
N GLY A 68 -7.39 31.02 -8.34
CA GLY A 68 -7.51 31.07 -6.87
C GLY A 68 -8.54 32.08 -6.35
N ILE A 69 -9.15 32.88 -7.23
CA ILE A 69 -10.24 33.79 -6.88
C ILE A 69 -11.60 33.12 -7.06
N ASN A 70 -12.36 32.99 -5.97
CA ASN A 70 -13.73 32.49 -5.96
C ASN A 70 -14.72 33.63 -5.67
N SER A 71 -15.92 33.57 -6.26
CA SER A 71 -17.03 34.47 -5.96
C SER A 71 -17.85 33.82 -4.85
N ASP A 72 -17.97 34.46 -3.71
CA ASP A 72 -18.95 34.06 -2.68
C ASP A 72 -20.30 34.73 -2.93
N ASP A 73 -20.28 35.96 -3.48
CA ASP A 73 -21.41 36.78 -3.95
C ASP A 73 -21.01 37.61 -5.20
N GLU A 74 -21.93 38.39 -5.81
CA GLU A 74 -21.62 39.25 -6.98
C GLU A 74 -20.53 40.31 -6.69
N ASP A 75 -20.46 40.79 -5.44
CA ASP A 75 -19.66 41.97 -5.06
C ASP A 75 -18.53 41.66 -4.04
N ILE A 76 -18.31 40.40 -3.66
CA ILE A 76 -17.22 39.99 -2.75
C ILE A 76 -16.44 38.84 -3.35
N LEU A 77 -15.15 39.07 -3.57
CA LEU A 77 -14.22 38.06 -4.09
C LEU A 77 -13.37 37.50 -2.93
N LYS A 78 -13.02 36.21 -3.03
CA LYS A 78 -12.15 35.53 -2.07
C LYS A 78 -10.93 34.98 -2.77
N TYR A 79 -9.73 35.30 -2.29
CA TYR A 79 -8.48 34.72 -2.80
C TYR A 79 -7.82 33.81 -1.76
N SER A 80 -7.53 32.58 -2.15
CA SER A 80 -6.75 31.63 -1.34
C SER A 80 -5.65 30.99 -2.18
N LEU A 81 -4.56 30.57 -1.54
CA LEU A 81 -3.45 29.91 -2.24
C LEU A 81 -3.80 28.50 -2.71
N LEU A 82 -4.61 27.75 -1.93
CA LEU A 82 -4.93 26.34 -2.18
C LEU A 82 -6.42 26.04 -2.25
N GLY A 83 -7.32 27.03 -2.10
CA GLY A 83 -8.77 26.78 -2.09
C GLY A 83 -9.28 26.13 -3.38
N ASN A 84 -8.71 26.49 -4.53
CA ASN A 84 -9.09 25.92 -5.84
C ASN A 84 -8.52 24.51 -6.08
N GLN A 85 -7.65 24.01 -5.20
CA GLN A 85 -7.15 22.64 -5.24
C GLN A 85 -8.01 21.67 -4.40
N ASN A 86 -8.93 22.19 -3.60
CA ASN A 86 -9.79 21.36 -2.76
C ASN A 86 -10.93 20.75 -3.60
N GLY A 87 -10.91 19.44 -3.82
CA GLY A 87 -11.96 18.71 -4.55
C GLY A 87 -11.82 18.70 -6.08
N THR A 88 -10.73 19.24 -6.65
CA THR A 88 -10.48 19.19 -8.10
C THR A 88 -9.86 17.86 -8.53
N VAL A 89 -10.20 17.42 -9.75
CA VAL A 89 -9.63 16.22 -10.35
C VAL A 89 -8.15 16.50 -10.68
N PRO A 90 -7.19 15.73 -10.13
CA PRO A 90 -5.79 15.94 -10.45
C PRO A 90 -5.53 15.69 -11.94
N THR A 91 -4.54 16.41 -12.47
CA THR A 91 -4.04 16.36 -13.85
C THR A 91 -3.91 14.92 -14.35
N ARG A 92 -4.38 14.62 -15.57
CA ARG A 92 -4.33 13.25 -16.11
C ARG A 92 -2.93 12.94 -16.62
N MET A 93 -2.20 12.12 -15.88
CA MET A 93 -0.89 11.64 -16.29
C MET A 93 -1.01 10.30 -17.02
N LYS A 94 -0.30 10.18 -18.15
CA LYS A 94 -0.09 8.93 -18.85
C LYS A 94 1.34 8.47 -18.57
N VAL A 95 1.46 7.33 -17.91
CA VAL A 95 2.74 6.73 -17.56
C VAL A 95 2.93 5.38 -18.24
N LEU A 96 4.18 5.00 -18.46
CA LEU A 96 4.53 3.69 -18.94
C LEU A 96 4.42 2.67 -17.78
N ARG A 97 3.75 1.55 -18.06
CA ARG A 97 3.51 0.49 -17.08
C ARG A 97 4.70 -0.47 -16.91
N GLY A 98 5.81 -0.22 -17.60
CA GLY A 98 6.98 -1.10 -17.61
C GLY A 98 6.79 -2.49 -18.23
N ILE A 99 5.61 -2.86 -18.75
CA ILE A 99 5.28 -4.23 -19.22
C ILE A 99 6.26 -4.78 -20.28
N LYS A 100 6.80 -3.90 -21.14
CA LYS A 100 7.79 -4.28 -22.15
C LYS A 100 9.23 -4.14 -21.65
N ASN A 101 9.46 -3.22 -20.71
CA ASN A 101 10.77 -2.86 -20.19
C ASN A 101 10.59 -2.25 -18.79
N SER A 102 11.13 -2.91 -17.76
CA SER A 102 11.00 -2.46 -16.38
C SER A 102 11.62 -1.08 -16.12
N LYS A 103 12.61 -0.66 -16.92
CA LYS A 103 13.22 0.67 -16.83
C LYS A 103 12.27 1.81 -17.20
N ASP A 104 11.18 1.50 -17.89
CA ASP A 104 10.15 2.48 -18.22
C ASP A 104 9.01 2.50 -17.19
N LEU A 105 9.08 1.72 -16.10
CA LEU A 105 8.03 1.69 -15.09
C LEU A 105 7.84 3.08 -14.44
N GLY A 106 6.63 3.62 -14.51
CA GLY A 106 6.29 4.91 -13.93
C GLY A 106 6.77 6.10 -14.75
N ARG A 107 7.50 5.87 -15.87
CA ARG A 107 7.99 6.95 -16.74
C ARG A 107 6.82 7.73 -17.33
N LEU A 108 6.84 9.04 -17.14
CA LEU A 108 5.81 9.95 -17.64
C LEU A 108 5.97 10.15 -19.15
N ILE A 109 4.88 10.05 -19.90
CA ILE A 109 4.88 10.25 -21.37
C ILE A 109 3.86 11.27 -21.84
N ALA A 110 2.86 11.59 -21.04
CA ALA A 110 1.95 12.69 -21.33
C ALA A 110 1.28 13.23 -20.05
N VAL A 111 0.94 14.52 -20.06
CA VAL A 111 0.11 15.19 -19.05
C VAL A 111 -1.03 15.86 -19.80
N ASP A 112 -2.28 15.57 -19.42
CA ASP A 112 -3.51 16.02 -20.10
C ASP A 112 -3.50 15.79 -21.62
N ASN A 113 -3.01 14.61 -22.03
CA ASN A 113 -2.83 14.17 -23.42
C ASN A 113 -1.79 14.95 -24.24
N VAL A 114 -1.06 15.88 -23.64
CA VAL A 114 0.08 16.56 -24.28
C VAL A 114 1.36 15.80 -23.94
N THR A 115 2.27 15.62 -24.90
CA THR A 115 3.51 14.84 -24.74
C THR A 115 4.75 15.69 -24.43
N LYS A 116 4.64 17.01 -24.56
CA LYS A 116 5.66 18.00 -24.20
C LYS A 116 4.98 19.22 -23.60
N SER A 117 5.64 19.88 -22.65
CA SER A 117 5.24 21.19 -22.16
C SER A 117 5.51 22.28 -23.22
N THR A 118 4.96 23.47 -23.03
CA THR A 118 5.30 24.67 -23.83
C THR A 118 5.73 25.81 -22.93
N MET A 119 6.18 25.47 -21.72
CA MET A 119 6.40 26.39 -20.62
C MET A 119 7.79 27.05 -20.70
N TRP A 120 8.80 26.29 -21.14
CA TRP A 120 10.20 26.69 -21.11
C TRP A 120 10.68 27.15 -22.48
N SER A 121 11.64 28.07 -22.52
CA SER A 121 12.19 28.61 -23.77
C SER A 121 12.95 27.57 -24.60
N LYS A 122 13.67 26.65 -23.94
CA LYS A 122 14.38 25.53 -24.60
C LYS A 122 13.49 24.29 -24.74
N GLU A 123 13.59 23.61 -25.88
CA GLU A 123 12.76 22.44 -26.17
C GLU A 123 13.04 21.25 -25.25
N GLU A 124 14.29 21.05 -24.84
CA GLU A 124 14.72 19.95 -23.97
C GLU A 124 14.04 20.00 -22.58
N CYS A 125 13.80 21.21 -22.08
CA CYS A 125 13.14 21.47 -20.80
C CYS A 125 11.63 21.17 -20.81
N ASN A 126 11.07 21.10 -22.01
CA ASN A 126 9.66 20.82 -22.23
C ASN A 126 9.38 19.32 -22.34
N GLU A 127 10.40 18.46 -22.35
CA GLU A 127 10.19 17.02 -22.32
C GLU A 127 9.81 16.55 -20.91
N PHE A 128 8.94 15.54 -20.81
CA PHE A 128 8.63 14.92 -19.52
C PHE A 128 9.71 13.90 -19.17
N LEU A 129 10.56 14.23 -18.19
CA LEU A 129 11.66 13.38 -17.75
C LEU A 129 11.33 12.67 -16.43
N GLY A 130 11.71 11.40 -16.34
CA GLY A 130 11.54 10.61 -15.14
C GLY A 130 10.09 10.21 -14.85
N THR A 131 9.74 10.15 -13.57
CA THR A 131 8.43 9.68 -13.10
C THR A 131 7.64 10.77 -12.41
N ASP A 132 6.44 10.46 -11.92
CA ASP A 132 5.63 11.36 -11.11
C ASP A 132 6.09 11.47 -9.64
N GLY A 133 7.24 10.85 -9.30
CA GLY A 133 7.82 10.84 -7.96
C GLY A 133 7.20 9.83 -7.00
N TRP A 134 6.19 9.05 -7.43
CA TRP A 134 5.54 8.02 -6.61
C TRP A 134 6.11 6.63 -6.83
N ILE A 135 6.53 6.35 -8.06
CA ILE A 135 7.12 5.07 -8.46
C ILE A 135 8.38 5.43 -9.24
N PHE A 136 9.51 4.81 -8.89
CA PHE A 136 10.73 4.90 -9.69
C PHE A 136 10.95 3.54 -10.38
N PRO A 137 11.54 3.53 -11.59
CA PRO A 137 11.93 2.28 -12.22
C PRO A 137 12.84 1.47 -11.30
N PRO A 138 12.74 0.12 -11.29
CA PRO A 138 13.64 -0.70 -10.49
C PRO A 138 15.09 -0.37 -10.83
N LEU A 139 15.92 -0.26 -9.79
CA LEU A 139 17.35 0.08 -9.86
C LEU A 139 17.68 1.53 -10.29
N SER A 140 16.69 2.41 -10.42
CA SER A 140 16.95 3.86 -10.49
C SER A 140 17.72 4.37 -9.26
N ALA A 141 17.62 3.68 -8.12
CA ALA A 141 18.46 3.93 -6.97
C ALA A 141 19.97 3.79 -7.26
N ASN A 142 20.41 3.12 -8.33
CA ASN A 142 21.83 3.06 -8.71
C ASN A 142 22.23 4.17 -9.69
N GLU A 143 21.29 5.01 -10.11
CA GLU A 143 21.57 6.13 -11.00
C GLU A 143 22.12 7.29 -10.18
N ARG A 144 23.09 8.01 -10.75
CA ARG A 144 23.66 9.21 -10.12
C ARG A 144 22.61 10.29 -9.92
N GLN A 145 21.61 10.34 -10.79
CA GLN A 145 20.52 11.30 -10.78
C GLN A 145 19.20 10.60 -11.05
N ILE A 146 18.17 10.95 -10.28
CA ILE A 146 16.79 10.54 -10.53
C ILE A 146 15.97 11.75 -10.95
N TRP A 147 15.02 11.56 -11.86
CA TRP A 147 14.18 12.64 -12.40
C TRP A 147 12.73 12.45 -11.98
N ILE A 148 12.08 13.56 -11.63
CA ILE A 148 10.68 13.64 -11.24
C ILE A 148 10.05 14.79 -11.98
N HIS A 149 8.95 14.54 -12.69
CA HIS A 149 8.15 15.60 -13.25
C HIS A 149 7.08 16.03 -12.24
N SER A 150 7.15 17.29 -11.80
CA SER A 150 6.14 17.88 -10.92
C SER A 150 5.10 18.63 -11.75
N THR A 151 3.89 18.07 -11.86
CA THR A 151 2.77 18.76 -12.51
C THR A 151 2.35 20.02 -11.76
N THR A 152 2.63 20.10 -10.46
CA THR A 152 2.35 21.29 -9.63
C THR A 152 3.33 22.42 -9.92
N LEU A 153 4.58 22.10 -10.27
CA LEU A 153 5.63 23.08 -10.57
C LEU A 153 5.91 23.22 -12.07
N CYS A 154 5.18 22.50 -12.92
CA CYS A 154 5.32 22.45 -14.38
C CYS A 154 6.75 22.17 -14.88
N MET A 155 7.56 21.43 -14.12
CA MET A 155 8.97 21.19 -14.46
C MET A 155 9.47 19.81 -14.04
N ASN A 156 10.60 19.44 -14.65
CA ASN A 156 11.39 18.30 -14.21
C ASN A 156 12.31 18.75 -13.07
N LEU A 157 12.25 18.03 -11.96
CA LEU A 157 13.18 18.11 -10.84
C LEU A 157 14.11 16.91 -10.92
N HIS A 158 15.39 17.13 -10.65
CA HIS A 158 16.32 16.02 -10.43
C HIS A 158 16.79 16.00 -8.99
N ALA A 159 17.17 14.81 -8.53
CA ALA A 159 17.86 14.63 -7.26
C ALA A 159 19.12 13.80 -7.48
N ASP A 160 20.22 14.25 -6.90
CA ASP A 160 21.54 13.64 -6.99
C ASP A 160 21.76 12.64 -5.86
N TYR A 161 22.37 11.51 -6.19
CA TYR A 161 22.80 10.52 -5.22
C TYR A 161 23.88 11.12 -4.31
N VAL A 162 23.70 10.96 -3.01
CA VAL A 162 24.60 11.47 -1.97
C VAL A 162 25.40 10.31 -1.39
N GLU A 163 24.69 9.38 -0.76
CA GLU A 163 25.29 8.30 0.00
C GLU A 163 24.33 7.12 0.17
N LYS A 164 24.90 5.98 0.52
CA LYS A 164 24.14 4.81 0.97
C LYS A 164 23.88 4.98 2.46
N ALA A 165 22.61 4.88 2.85
CA ALA A 165 22.17 5.02 4.23
C ALA A 165 21.37 3.79 4.66
N THR A 166 20.98 3.77 5.94
CA THR A 166 20.05 2.77 6.48
C THR A 166 18.82 3.50 7.01
N ALA A 167 17.65 3.15 6.50
CA ALA A 167 16.37 3.65 6.99
C ALA A 167 15.55 2.46 7.50
N ASN A 168 15.17 2.46 8.78
CA ASN A 168 14.38 1.39 9.40
C ASN A 168 14.97 -0.03 9.21
N GLY A 169 16.31 -0.15 9.23
CA GLY A 169 17.03 -1.41 9.05
C GLY A 169 17.20 -1.86 7.59
N ILE A 170 16.73 -1.06 6.63
CA ILE A 170 16.79 -1.34 5.20
C ILE A 170 17.85 -0.46 4.56
N SER A 171 18.65 -1.04 3.68
CA SER A 171 19.64 -0.30 2.91
C SER A 171 18.94 0.60 1.89
N VAL A 172 19.15 1.91 2.02
CA VAL A 172 18.59 2.92 1.12
C VAL A 172 19.69 3.73 0.45
N GLN A 173 19.34 4.32 -0.67
CA GLN A 173 20.16 5.30 -1.38
C GLN A 173 19.52 6.67 -1.14
N LYS A 174 20.34 7.58 -0.61
CA LYS A 174 19.91 8.91 -0.19
C LYS A 174 20.21 9.88 -1.33
N TYR A 175 19.16 10.57 -1.76
CA TYR A 175 19.19 11.54 -2.83
C TYR A 175 18.81 12.92 -2.29
N TYR A 176 19.51 13.95 -2.76
CA TYR A 176 19.19 15.34 -2.50
C TYR A 176 18.84 16.07 -3.79
N SER A 177 17.77 16.86 -3.76
CA SER A 177 17.48 17.78 -4.84
C SER A 177 17.94 19.16 -4.42
N ASP A 178 18.92 19.67 -5.17
CA ASP A 178 19.34 21.05 -5.10
C ASP A 178 18.70 21.76 -6.27
N PHE A 179 17.92 22.82 -6.02
CA PHE A 179 17.38 23.66 -7.08
C PHE A 179 18.49 24.50 -7.77
N GLU A 180 19.70 23.97 -7.90
CA GLU A 180 20.85 24.62 -8.53
C GLU A 180 20.70 24.59 -10.07
N ASP A 181 21.08 25.72 -10.70
CA ASP A 181 21.33 25.94 -12.13
C ASP A 181 20.22 25.67 -13.17
N LEU A 182 18.94 25.82 -12.81
CA LEU A 182 17.87 25.92 -13.82
C LEU A 182 17.99 27.16 -14.72
N CYS A 183 18.78 28.15 -14.34
CA CYS A 183 18.96 29.37 -15.10
C CYS A 183 19.83 29.19 -16.36
N GLU A 184 20.83 28.30 -16.32
CA GLU A 184 21.64 27.97 -17.50
C GLU A 184 20.94 26.96 -18.40
N ASP A 185 20.06 26.11 -17.84
CA ASP A 185 19.42 25.01 -18.56
C ASP A 185 18.01 25.33 -19.06
N CYS A 186 17.10 25.89 -18.24
CA CYS A 186 15.67 26.00 -18.51
C CYS A 186 15.03 27.29 -17.95
N SER A 187 15.18 28.44 -18.62
CA SER A 187 14.53 29.72 -18.24
C SER A 187 13.27 30.03 -19.06
N ILE A 188 12.40 30.89 -18.51
CA ILE A 188 11.22 31.45 -19.22
C ILE A 188 11.63 32.64 -20.10
N ASP A 189 12.67 33.39 -19.72
CA ASP A 189 13.16 34.61 -20.39
C ASP A 189 14.71 34.66 -20.38
N GLU A 190 15.32 35.53 -21.19
CA GLU A 190 16.79 35.74 -21.26
C GLU A 190 17.39 36.35 -19.98
N SER A 191 16.54 36.89 -19.08
CA SER A 191 16.95 37.45 -17.80
C SER A 191 17.03 36.38 -16.70
N CYS A 192 18.25 36.13 -16.21
CA CYS A 192 18.50 35.09 -15.22
C CYS A 192 18.22 35.56 -13.77
N LEU A 193 17.45 34.77 -13.01
CA LEU A 193 17.26 34.97 -11.56
C LEU A 193 18.53 34.59 -10.77
N PRO A 194 18.73 35.15 -9.56
CA PRO A 194 19.82 34.73 -8.68
C PRO A 194 19.79 33.21 -8.41
N ARG A 195 20.96 32.62 -8.19
CA ARG A 195 21.12 31.17 -7.99
C ARG A 195 20.20 30.65 -6.87
N GLY A 196 19.56 29.50 -7.11
CA GLY A 196 18.65 28.84 -6.17
C GLY A 196 17.19 29.30 -6.24
N LEU A 197 16.87 30.22 -7.18
CA LEU A 197 15.51 30.64 -7.47
C LEU A 197 15.03 30.10 -8.81
N ILE A 198 13.74 29.77 -8.87
CA ILE A 198 13.08 29.33 -10.10
C ILE A 198 11.80 30.13 -10.31
N ASP A 199 11.60 30.64 -11.52
CA ASP A 199 10.40 31.38 -11.90
C ASP A 199 9.25 30.42 -12.27
N LEU A 200 8.12 30.50 -11.58
CA LEU A 200 6.90 29.75 -11.89
C LEU A 200 5.81 30.63 -12.50
N THR A 201 6.10 31.87 -12.85
CA THR A 201 5.10 32.86 -13.25
C THR A 201 4.19 32.38 -14.37
N GLU A 202 4.73 31.74 -15.40
CA GLU A 202 3.93 31.21 -16.50
C GLU A 202 3.19 29.90 -16.16
N CYS A 203 3.60 29.16 -15.14
CA CYS A 203 2.97 27.90 -14.72
C CYS A 203 1.71 28.20 -13.89
N VAL A 204 1.85 29.06 -12.89
CA VAL A 204 0.76 29.40 -11.95
C VAL A 204 0.01 30.69 -12.31
N LYS A 205 0.44 31.38 -13.38
CA LYS A 205 -0.11 32.66 -13.87
C LYS A 205 -0.07 33.79 -12.82
N VAL A 206 0.78 33.68 -11.81
CA VAL A 206 1.04 34.70 -10.79
C VAL A 206 2.55 34.84 -10.58
N PRO A 207 3.08 36.06 -10.31
CA PRO A 207 4.53 36.29 -10.19
C PRO A 207 5.09 35.65 -8.92
N LEU A 208 5.43 34.37 -9.02
CA LEU A 208 5.76 33.47 -7.93
C LEU A 208 7.07 32.76 -8.25
N TYR A 209 8.05 32.91 -7.37
CA TYR A 209 9.33 32.24 -7.47
C TYR A 209 9.44 31.16 -6.40
N ILE A 210 10.15 30.07 -6.68
CA ILE A 210 10.42 29.02 -5.69
C ILE A 210 11.90 28.91 -5.37
N SER A 211 12.20 28.50 -4.14
CA SER A 211 13.55 28.15 -3.67
C SER A 211 13.47 27.01 -2.67
N LEU A 212 14.62 26.53 -2.17
CA LEU A 212 14.62 25.73 -0.95
C LEU A 212 14.25 26.64 0.25
N PRO A 213 13.64 26.08 1.31
CA PRO A 213 13.34 26.81 2.54
C PRO A 213 14.54 27.58 3.10
N HIS A 214 14.25 28.78 3.60
CA HIS A 214 15.23 29.72 4.12
C HIS A 214 16.34 30.08 3.13
N PHE A 215 16.05 30.01 1.82
CA PHE A 215 17.04 30.22 0.75
C PHE A 215 18.28 29.30 0.90
N LEU A 216 18.08 28.09 1.43
CA LEU A 216 19.14 27.08 1.51
C LEU A 216 19.78 26.89 0.12
N ARG A 217 21.12 26.91 0.07
CA ARG A 217 21.93 26.79 -1.17
C ARG A 217 21.65 27.86 -2.24
N SER A 218 20.97 28.96 -1.91
CA SER A 218 20.74 30.08 -2.85
C SER A 218 21.84 31.15 -2.75
N ASP A 219 21.77 32.20 -3.57
CA ASP A 219 22.69 33.34 -3.53
C ASP A 219 22.67 34.05 -2.16
N GLU A 220 23.85 34.44 -1.66
CA GLU A 220 23.99 35.14 -0.37
C GLU A 220 23.23 36.47 -0.31
N SER A 221 23.00 37.14 -1.45
CA SER A 221 22.24 38.39 -1.48
C SER A 221 20.83 38.21 -0.92
N LEU A 222 20.20 37.07 -1.17
CA LEU A 222 18.83 36.77 -0.73
C LEU A 222 18.73 36.64 0.81
N LEU A 223 19.80 36.17 1.45
CA LEU A 223 19.89 36.07 2.92
C LEU A 223 20.18 37.42 3.58
N ARG A 224 20.83 38.35 2.86
CA ARG A 224 21.11 39.71 3.38
C ARG A 224 19.86 40.60 3.39
N ASP A 225 18.96 40.39 2.44
CA ASP A 225 17.78 41.25 2.25
C ASP A 225 16.67 40.95 3.26
N VAL A 226 16.63 39.74 3.86
CA VAL A 226 15.58 39.32 4.80
C VAL A 226 16.19 38.76 6.09
N ARG A 227 15.96 39.44 7.22
CA ARG A 227 16.44 39.00 8.54
C ARG A 227 15.55 37.91 9.14
N GLY A 228 16.15 36.99 9.88
CA GLY A 228 15.44 35.92 10.62
C GLY A 228 15.40 34.56 9.91
N LEU A 229 15.97 34.46 8.71
CA LEU A 229 16.11 33.19 8.01
C LEU A 229 17.31 32.39 8.56
N GLN A 230 17.11 31.11 8.83
CA GLN A 230 18.13 30.19 9.33
C GLN A 230 18.19 28.95 8.42
N PRO A 231 18.93 29.00 7.31
CA PRO A 231 19.10 27.84 6.44
C PRO A 231 19.78 26.70 7.21
N ASP A 232 19.22 25.50 7.10
CA ASP A 232 19.69 24.30 7.77
C ASP A 232 19.54 23.13 6.79
N THR A 233 20.60 22.35 6.63
CA THR A 233 20.62 21.34 5.56
C THR A 233 19.67 20.18 5.85
N GLU A 234 19.59 19.70 7.09
CA GLU A 234 18.75 18.54 7.42
C GLU A 234 17.24 18.86 7.34
N SER A 235 16.83 20.04 7.80
CA SER A 235 15.43 20.46 7.84
C SER A 235 14.93 21.15 6.57
N HIS A 236 15.80 21.69 5.73
CA HIS A 236 15.38 22.46 4.55
C HIS A 236 15.73 21.82 3.21
N ILE A 237 16.58 20.79 3.14
CA ILE A 237 16.86 20.12 1.85
C ILE A 237 15.70 19.22 1.41
N THR A 238 15.47 19.13 0.10
CA THR A 238 14.60 18.10 -0.47
C THR A 238 15.34 16.76 -0.45
N ARG A 239 14.76 15.75 0.21
CA ARG A 239 15.40 14.44 0.44
C ARG A 239 14.53 13.31 -0.08
N ILE A 240 15.15 12.38 -0.80
CA ILE A 240 14.50 11.16 -1.29
C ILE A 240 15.34 9.96 -0.86
N LEU A 241 14.72 8.99 -0.19
CA LEU A 241 15.30 7.72 0.19
C LEU A 241 14.67 6.63 -0.67
N LEU A 242 15.47 6.07 -1.56
CA LEU A 242 15.05 4.94 -2.39
C LEU A 242 15.64 3.65 -1.85
N GLU A 243 14.81 2.61 -1.74
CA GLU A 243 15.33 1.26 -1.52
C GLU A 243 16.21 0.85 -2.73
N GLY A 244 17.38 0.28 -2.46
CA GLY A 244 18.44 0.12 -3.48
C GLY A 244 18.11 -0.82 -4.64
N THR A 245 17.10 -1.66 -4.51
CA THR A 245 16.81 -2.78 -5.41
C THR A 245 15.60 -2.48 -6.30
N LEU A 246 14.51 -2.09 -5.67
CA LEU A 246 13.20 -1.82 -6.27
C LEU A 246 12.97 -0.35 -6.51
N SER A 247 13.85 0.52 -6.00
CA SER A 247 13.70 1.98 -6.07
C SER A 247 12.36 2.44 -5.49
N LEU A 248 11.86 1.70 -4.50
CA LEU A 248 10.69 2.10 -3.76
C LEU A 248 11.05 3.32 -2.90
N PRO A 249 10.31 4.43 -3.02
CA PRO A 249 10.53 5.58 -2.16
C PRO A 249 10.12 5.20 -0.74
N MET A 250 11.13 4.96 0.10
CA MET A 250 10.93 4.75 1.53
C MET A 250 10.57 6.05 2.23
N GLU A 251 11.07 7.15 1.70
CA GLU A 251 10.79 8.51 2.16
C GLU A 251 11.03 9.45 0.99
N ALA A 252 10.11 10.36 0.70
CA ALA A 252 10.40 11.51 -0.14
C ALA A 252 9.81 12.74 0.53
N GLN A 253 10.68 13.67 0.91
CA GLN A 253 10.39 14.97 1.51
C GLN A 253 10.71 16.04 0.46
N ILE A 254 9.71 16.42 -0.33
CA ILE A 254 9.86 17.50 -1.32
C ILE A 254 9.55 18.80 -0.61
N ARG A 255 10.55 19.67 -0.48
CA ARG A 255 10.46 20.95 0.21
C ARG A 255 10.60 22.08 -0.80
N ALA A 256 9.67 23.04 -0.73
CA ALA A 256 9.70 24.22 -1.58
C ALA A 256 9.24 25.45 -0.80
N GLN A 257 9.97 26.54 -0.93
CA GLN A 257 9.61 27.86 -0.43
C GLN A 257 9.06 28.70 -1.56
N PHE A 258 7.94 29.35 -1.31
CA PHE A 258 7.32 30.31 -2.20
C PHE A 258 7.77 31.72 -1.85
N ASN A 259 8.25 32.43 -2.87
CA ASN A 259 8.82 33.75 -2.76
C ASN A 259 8.13 34.69 -3.75
N PHE A 260 7.89 35.93 -3.33
CA PHE A 260 7.36 36.97 -4.20
C PHE A 260 8.44 38.03 -4.46
N PRO A 261 8.67 38.40 -5.74
CA PRO A 261 9.51 39.54 -6.04
C PRO A 261 8.79 40.83 -5.61
N ILE A 262 9.47 41.66 -4.81
CA ILE A 262 9.00 43.00 -4.45
C ILE A 262 9.92 43.99 -5.14
N LYS A 263 9.33 44.97 -5.84
CA LYS A 263 10.06 46.05 -6.47
C LYS A 263 9.31 47.38 -6.29
N PRO A 264 10.02 48.50 -6.15
CA PRO A 264 9.39 49.81 -6.10
C PRO A 264 8.59 50.10 -7.37
N LEU A 265 7.39 50.67 -7.22
CA LEU A 265 6.56 51.15 -8.33
C LEU A 265 6.11 52.57 -8.05
N LYS A 266 6.41 53.50 -8.96
CA LYS A 266 6.13 54.94 -8.77
C LYS A 266 4.63 55.24 -8.80
N GLU A 267 3.89 54.44 -9.56
CA GLU A 267 2.47 54.59 -9.85
C GLU A 267 1.55 54.06 -8.75
N ILE A 268 2.11 53.34 -7.76
CA ILE A 268 1.37 52.70 -6.68
C ILE A 268 1.90 53.22 -5.34
N ASP A 269 1.10 54.00 -4.60
CA ASP A 269 1.55 54.75 -3.42
C ASP A 269 2.15 53.82 -2.33
N THR A 270 1.51 52.67 -2.09
CA THR A 270 1.98 51.66 -1.12
C THR A 270 3.25 50.92 -1.54
N MET A 271 3.65 51.01 -2.80
CA MET A 271 4.85 50.36 -3.37
C MET A 271 5.95 51.37 -3.74
N GLN A 272 5.77 52.68 -3.54
CA GLN A 272 6.81 53.66 -3.91
C GLN A 272 8.08 53.54 -3.07
N ARG A 273 7.96 53.12 -1.80
CA ARG A 273 9.05 53.12 -0.81
C ARG A 273 9.46 51.72 -0.33
N VAL A 274 8.98 50.67 -0.99
CA VAL A 274 9.34 49.29 -0.64
C VAL A 274 10.74 48.96 -1.15
N PRO A 275 11.55 48.17 -0.43
CA PRO A 275 12.83 47.71 -0.94
C PRO A 275 12.65 46.78 -2.14
N GLN A 276 13.62 46.78 -3.05
CA GLN A 276 13.70 45.76 -4.09
C GLN A 276 14.32 44.50 -3.48
N LEU A 277 13.53 43.45 -3.29
CA LEU A 277 13.99 42.18 -2.72
C LEU A 277 13.07 41.02 -3.11
N ILE A 278 13.48 39.80 -2.81
CA ILE A 278 12.66 38.60 -2.98
C ILE A 278 12.18 38.16 -1.60
N HIS A 279 10.88 38.32 -1.34
CA HIS A 279 10.31 38.10 -0.02
C HIS A 279 9.79 36.66 0.11
N PRO A 280 10.30 35.85 1.04
CA PRO A 280 9.75 34.52 1.32
C PRO A 280 8.40 34.66 2.01
N VAL A 281 7.39 33.90 1.58
CA VAL A 281 6.03 33.98 2.15
C VAL A 281 5.71 32.76 2.99
N LEU A 282 5.94 31.58 2.44
CA LEU A 282 5.78 30.31 3.16
C LEU A 282 6.62 29.24 2.49
N TRP A 283 6.90 28.15 3.20
CA TRP A 283 7.42 26.94 2.60
C TRP A 283 6.53 25.75 2.95
N ILE A 284 6.53 24.75 2.07
CA ILE A 284 5.76 23.53 2.19
C ILE A 284 6.69 22.32 2.18
N GLU A 285 6.25 21.26 2.84
CA GLU A 285 6.84 19.93 2.74
C GLU A 285 5.77 18.95 2.26
N LEU A 286 6.06 18.27 1.16
CA LEU A 286 5.28 17.13 0.67
C LEU A 286 6.00 15.84 1.06
N GLN A 287 5.33 15.01 1.87
CA GLN A 287 5.82 13.68 2.27
C GLN A 287 5.06 12.56 1.55
N THR A 288 5.78 11.59 0.96
CA THR A 288 5.19 10.46 0.22
C THR A 288 4.86 9.22 1.05
N ALA A 289 5.24 9.17 2.32
CA ALA A 289 4.91 8.04 3.20
C ALA A 289 3.38 8.00 3.46
N LEU A 290 2.77 6.79 3.50
CA LEU A 290 1.32 6.45 3.51
C LEU A 290 0.32 7.58 3.83
N ARG A 291 0.17 8.60 2.97
CA ARG A 291 -0.93 9.58 3.03
C ARG A 291 -1.72 9.51 1.73
N LYS A 292 -3.05 9.42 1.87
CA LYS A 292 -4.20 9.44 0.92
C LYS A 292 -4.12 8.88 -0.51
N ARG A 293 -2.99 8.76 -1.21
CA ARG A 293 -2.94 8.43 -2.66
C ARG A 293 -2.07 7.25 -3.09
N ASN A 294 -1.40 6.54 -2.16
CA ASN A 294 -0.55 5.39 -2.49
C ASN A 294 -1.39 4.17 -2.97
N LEU A 295 -0.98 3.54 -4.08
CA LEU A 295 -1.55 2.29 -4.61
C LEU A 295 -1.57 1.16 -3.55
N MET A 296 -0.51 1.05 -2.75
CA MET A 296 -0.44 0.07 -1.64
C MET A 296 -1.50 0.34 -0.58
N LYS A 297 -1.81 1.61 -0.30
CA LYS A 297 -2.91 1.97 0.61
C LYS A 297 -4.25 1.58 0.00
N LYS A 298 -4.46 1.76 -1.31
CA LYS A 298 -5.70 1.34 -1.96
C LYS A 298 -5.90 -0.18 -1.85
N PHE A 299 -4.87 -0.98 -2.13
CA PHE A 299 -4.93 -2.43 -1.96
C PHE A 299 -5.13 -2.85 -0.50
N TYR A 300 -4.51 -2.13 0.43
CA TYR A 300 -4.67 -2.42 1.85
C TYR A 300 -6.06 -2.07 2.39
N LEU A 301 -6.67 -1.00 1.88
CA LEU A 301 -8.03 -0.60 2.25
C LEU A 301 -9.08 -1.45 1.54
N LYS A 302 -8.83 -1.91 0.32
CA LYS A 302 -9.75 -2.71 -0.47
C LYS A 302 -8.97 -3.68 -1.35
N ILE A 303 -9.22 -4.97 -1.17
CA ILE A 303 -8.57 -6.00 -1.99
C ILE A 303 -9.15 -5.86 -3.41
N PRO A 304 -8.30 -5.72 -4.45
CA PRO A 304 -8.73 -5.37 -5.80
C PRO A 304 -9.31 -6.56 -6.58
N ILE A 305 -9.16 -7.77 -6.03
CA ILE A 305 -9.60 -9.03 -6.58
C ILE A 305 -10.51 -9.71 -5.55
N PRO A 306 -11.59 -10.38 -5.98
CA PRO A 306 -12.36 -11.21 -5.07
C PRO A 306 -11.51 -12.37 -4.55
N LEU A 307 -11.77 -12.77 -3.31
CA LEU A 307 -11.25 -14.01 -2.76
C LEU A 307 -12.19 -15.15 -3.12
N ASP A 308 -11.62 -16.34 -3.28
CA ASP A 308 -12.36 -17.57 -3.45
C ASP A 308 -12.84 -18.03 -2.08
N PHE A 309 -14.14 -17.91 -1.80
CA PHE A 309 -14.76 -18.47 -0.60
C PHE A 309 -15.51 -19.74 -0.96
N ARG A 310 -15.07 -20.88 -0.42
CA ARG A 310 -15.62 -22.20 -0.74
C ARG A 310 -16.16 -22.85 0.52
N VAL A 311 -17.34 -23.44 0.42
CA VAL A 311 -17.98 -24.17 1.52
C VAL A 311 -18.19 -25.62 1.12
N TYR A 312 -17.83 -26.53 2.02
CA TYR A 312 -17.98 -27.97 1.86
C TYR A 312 -18.76 -28.53 3.04
N PHE A 313 -19.88 -29.19 2.76
CA PHE A 313 -20.73 -29.78 3.78
C PHE A 313 -20.41 -31.25 4.02
N PHE A 314 -20.51 -31.69 5.27
CA PHE A 314 -20.47 -33.10 5.63
C PHE A 314 -21.89 -33.66 5.72
N ASN A 315 -22.40 -34.16 4.60
CA ASN A 315 -23.72 -34.74 4.51
C ASN A 315 -23.77 -36.11 5.19
N ILE A 316 -24.65 -36.29 6.17
CA ILE A 316 -24.82 -37.57 6.86
C ILE A 316 -25.50 -38.60 5.94
N THR A 317 -25.05 -39.85 5.99
CA THR A 317 -25.60 -40.94 5.16
C THR A 317 -26.36 -42.00 5.96
N ASN A 318 -26.18 -42.04 7.29
CA ASN A 318 -26.79 -43.02 8.20
C ASN A 318 -27.43 -42.37 9.45
N PRO A 319 -28.32 -41.36 9.30
CA PRO A 319 -28.85 -40.60 10.43
C PRO A 319 -29.62 -41.46 11.44
N SER A 320 -30.41 -42.44 10.97
CA SER A 320 -31.20 -43.33 11.82
C SER A 320 -30.32 -44.25 12.66
N GLU A 321 -29.25 -44.79 12.08
CA GLU A 321 -28.31 -45.66 12.78
C GLU A 321 -27.52 -44.89 13.84
N VAL A 322 -27.17 -43.63 13.57
CA VAL A 322 -26.54 -42.76 14.58
C VAL A 322 -27.48 -42.50 15.75
N GLN A 323 -28.77 -42.32 15.47
CA GLN A 323 -29.80 -42.16 16.49
C GLN A 323 -29.90 -43.39 17.41
N GLU A 324 -29.49 -44.57 16.93
CA GLU A 324 -29.40 -45.84 17.68
C GLU A 324 -28.03 -46.08 18.34
N GLY A 325 -27.07 -45.17 18.20
CA GLY A 325 -25.75 -45.25 18.82
C GLY A 325 -24.62 -45.71 17.91
N GLN A 326 -24.87 -45.91 16.62
CA GLN A 326 -23.83 -46.28 15.66
C GLN A 326 -22.94 -45.09 15.29
N THR A 327 -21.74 -45.37 14.77
CA THR A 327 -20.79 -44.36 14.33
C THR A 327 -21.34 -43.53 13.14
N PRO A 328 -21.24 -42.19 13.16
CA PRO A 328 -21.64 -41.35 12.03
C PRO A 328 -20.80 -41.61 10.77
N VAL A 329 -21.45 -41.67 9.61
CA VAL A 329 -20.86 -41.82 8.28
C VAL A 329 -21.23 -40.60 7.44
N VAL A 330 -20.26 -39.74 7.19
CA VAL A 330 -20.44 -38.51 6.42
C VAL A 330 -19.88 -38.63 5.01
N LYS A 331 -20.45 -37.87 4.08
CA LYS A 331 -19.95 -37.68 2.72
C LYS A 331 -19.81 -36.18 2.47
N GLU A 332 -18.65 -35.77 1.98
CA GLU A 332 -18.43 -34.38 1.58
C GLU A 332 -19.27 -34.00 0.36
N ILE A 333 -19.88 -32.81 0.39
CA ILE A 333 -20.59 -32.18 -0.73
C ILE A 333 -20.09 -30.74 -0.88
N GLY A 334 -19.53 -30.42 -2.03
CA GLY A 334 -19.00 -29.09 -2.35
C GLY A 334 -18.00 -29.15 -3.52
N PRO A 335 -17.31 -28.03 -3.81
CA PRO A 335 -17.45 -26.73 -3.16
C PRO A 335 -18.67 -25.94 -3.64
N TYR A 336 -19.35 -25.28 -2.71
CA TYR A 336 -20.21 -24.12 -3.02
C TYR A 336 -19.34 -22.87 -2.99
N CYS A 337 -19.12 -22.28 -4.16
CA CYS A 337 -18.17 -21.19 -4.37
C CYS A 337 -18.85 -19.82 -4.35
N TYR A 338 -18.21 -18.86 -3.69
CA TYR A 338 -18.61 -17.46 -3.60
C TYR A 338 -17.39 -16.58 -3.88
N ASP A 339 -17.62 -15.47 -4.57
CA ASP A 339 -16.66 -14.39 -4.67
C ASP A 339 -16.82 -13.49 -3.44
N ALA A 340 -15.79 -13.46 -2.59
CA ALA A 340 -15.76 -12.68 -1.37
C ALA A 340 -14.97 -11.37 -1.57
N TYR A 341 -15.61 -10.23 -1.33
CA TYR A 341 -14.96 -8.92 -1.40
C TYR A 341 -14.72 -8.38 0.00
N LYS A 342 -13.46 -8.01 0.28
CA LYS A 342 -13.05 -7.42 1.56
C LYS A 342 -12.64 -5.96 1.41
N GLU A 343 -13.14 -5.12 2.32
CA GLU A 343 -12.71 -3.73 2.44
C GLU A 343 -12.71 -3.23 3.90
N LYS A 344 -11.92 -2.19 4.13
CA LYS A 344 -11.83 -1.46 5.39
C LYS A 344 -12.66 -0.19 5.26
N ILE A 345 -13.77 -0.13 5.99
CA ILE A 345 -14.66 1.04 6.02
C ILE A 345 -14.45 1.87 7.30
N ASP A 346 -15.04 3.06 7.36
CA ASP A 346 -14.95 3.98 8.51
C ASP A 346 -13.51 4.26 8.98
N VAL A 347 -12.62 4.41 8.00
CA VAL A 347 -11.17 4.47 8.22
C VAL A 347 -10.78 5.80 8.85
N LEU A 348 -10.13 5.74 10.01
CA LEU A 348 -9.55 6.87 10.73
C LEU A 348 -8.03 6.69 10.82
N GLU A 349 -7.28 7.69 10.40
CA GLU A 349 -5.81 7.70 10.51
C GLU A 349 -5.37 8.60 11.65
N ASN A 350 -4.43 8.11 12.46
CA ASN A 350 -3.76 8.90 13.48
C ASN A 350 -2.26 8.87 13.21
N GLU A 351 -1.69 10.04 12.91
CA GLU A 351 -0.28 10.18 12.57
C GLU A 351 0.63 10.21 13.81
N GLY A 352 0.17 10.86 14.88
CA GLY A 352 0.91 10.89 16.15
C GLY A 352 1.18 9.49 16.68
N GLU A 353 0.20 8.60 16.56
CA GLU A 353 0.30 7.21 17.01
C GLU A 353 0.75 6.22 15.93
N ASP A 354 0.99 6.67 14.69
CA ASP A 354 1.26 5.78 13.54
C ASP A 354 0.22 4.65 13.38
N SER A 355 -1.06 4.99 13.56
CA SER A 355 -2.14 3.99 13.61
C SER A 355 -3.27 4.26 12.60
N LEU A 356 -3.93 3.17 12.22
CA LEU A 356 -5.10 3.12 11.36
C LEU A 356 -6.20 2.39 12.13
N THR A 357 -7.34 3.05 12.32
CA THR A 357 -8.55 2.44 12.89
C THR A 357 -9.56 2.26 11.78
N TYR A 358 -10.17 1.08 11.68
CA TYR A 358 -11.15 0.78 10.64
C TYR A 358 -12.15 -0.27 11.11
N THR A 359 -13.16 -0.48 10.28
CA THR A 359 -14.18 -1.50 10.44
C THR A 359 -14.03 -2.49 9.28
N PRO A 360 -13.77 -3.80 9.50
CA PRO A 360 -13.70 -4.77 8.42
C PRO A 360 -15.09 -5.00 7.85
N TYR A 361 -15.20 -5.00 6.52
CA TYR A 361 -16.44 -5.22 5.79
C TYR A 361 -16.22 -6.27 4.71
N GLU A 362 -17.17 -7.19 4.62
CA GLU A 362 -17.11 -8.36 3.75
C GLU A 362 -18.46 -8.62 3.09
N THR A 363 -18.44 -8.94 1.80
CA THR A 363 -19.62 -9.32 1.03
C THR A 363 -19.33 -10.57 0.22
N TYR A 364 -20.35 -11.41 0.02
CA TYR A 364 -20.25 -12.71 -0.61
C TYR A 364 -21.26 -12.79 -1.76
N PHE A 365 -20.80 -13.16 -2.94
CA PHE A 365 -21.64 -13.35 -4.13
C PHE A 365 -21.49 -14.77 -4.65
N PHE A 366 -22.58 -15.50 -4.81
CA PHE A 366 -22.51 -16.89 -5.28
C PHE A 366 -21.94 -16.95 -6.70
N ASN A 367 -20.95 -17.83 -6.92
CA ASN A 367 -20.29 -18.02 -8.20
C ASN A 367 -20.69 -19.39 -8.78
N GLN A 368 -21.63 -19.38 -9.72
CA GLN A 368 -22.16 -20.60 -10.35
C GLN A 368 -21.08 -21.33 -11.16
N GLU A 369 -20.23 -20.61 -11.90
CA GLU A 369 -19.21 -21.22 -12.76
C GLU A 369 -18.22 -22.06 -11.94
N ARG A 370 -17.77 -21.53 -10.81
CA ARG A 370 -16.84 -22.21 -9.90
C ARG A 370 -17.52 -23.30 -9.04
N SER A 371 -18.83 -23.20 -8.85
CA SER A 371 -19.63 -24.24 -8.17
C SER A 371 -20.04 -25.39 -9.12
N GLY A 372 -19.81 -25.24 -10.43
CA GLY A 372 -20.18 -26.24 -11.43
C GLY A 372 -21.69 -26.42 -11.51
N SER A 373 -22.17 -27.65 -11.32
CA SER A 373 -23.60 -27.97 -11.31
C SER A 373 -24.29 -27.73 -9.97
N LEU A 374 -23.53 -27.41 -8.91
CA LEU A 374 -24.08 -27.19 -7.57
C LEU A 374 -24.74 -25.80 -7.48
N THR A 375 -25.81 -25.70 -6.71
CA THR A 375 -26.58 -24.47 -6.52
C THR A 375 -26.87 -24.21 -5.04
N GLY A 376 -27.12 -22.96 -4.67
CA GLY A 376 -27.54 -22.63 -3.30
C GLY A 376 -28.87 -23.28 -2.88
N ASP A 377 -29.66 -23.78 -3.85
CA ASP A 377 -30.93 -24.47 -3.61
C ASP A 377 -30.77 -25.99 -3.40
N ASP A 378 -29.55 -26.51 -3.48
CA ASP A 378 -29.25 -27.91 -3.20
C ASP A 378 -29.55 -28.26 -1.74
N TYR A 379 -30.10 -29.45 -1.52
CA TYR A 379 -30.40 -29.94 -0.18
C TYR A 379 -29.23 -30.74 0.40
N VAL A 380 -28.88 -30.42 1.64
CA VAL A 380 -27.95 -31.18 2.47
C VAL A 380 -28.64 -31.63 3.75
N THR A 381 -28.29 -32.81 4.25
CA THR A 381 -28.68 -33.31 5.56
C THR A 381 -27.46 -33.25 6.49
N VAL A 382 -27.50 -32.33 7.45
CA VAL A 382 -26.38 -32.05 8.36
C VAL A 382 -26.86 -32.02 9.81
N LEU A 383 -25.93 -32.05 10.75
CA LEU A 383 -26.26 -31.97 12.17
C LEU A 383 -27.01 -30.66 12.46
N HIS A 384 -28.12 -30.73 13.19
CA HIS A 384 -28.92 -29.55 13.53
C HIS A 384 -28.21 -28.71 14.61
N PRO A 385 -27.61 -27.56 14.26
CA PRO A 385 -26.72 -26.86 15.18
C PRO A 385 -27.45 -26.27 16.40
N LEU A 386 -28.69 -25.81 16.21
CA LEU A 386 -29.51 -25.27 17.30
C LEU A 386 -29.92 -26.34 18.31
N ILE A 387 -30.45 -27.50 17.86
CA ILE A 387 -30.88 -28.58 18.78
C ILE A 387 -29.69 -29.03 19.62
N VAL A 388 -28.60 -29.43 18.96
CA VAL A 388 -27.41 -29.96 19.65
C VAL A 388 -26.74 -28.88 20.49
N GLY A 389 -26.66 -27.64 19.99
CA GLY A 389 -26.08 -26.51 20.72
C GLY A 389 -26.85 -26.14 22.00
N ILE A 390 -28.18 -26.04 21.93
CA ILE A 390 -29.03 -25.77 23.10
C ILE A 390 -28.86 -26.89 24.13
N VAL A 391 -28.96 -28.15 23.71
CA VAL A 391 -28.85 -29.30 24.61
C VAL A 391 -27.47 -29.33 25.27
N ASN A 392 -26.39 -29.19 24.51
CA ASN A 392 -25.03 -29.20 25.06
C ASN A 392 -24.79 -28.04 26.04
N THR A 393 -25.29 -26.85 25.72
CA THR A 393 -25.18 -25.67 26.60
C THR A 393 -25.93 -25.91 27.90
N VAL A 394 -27.19 -26.35 27.85
CA VAL A 394 -27.99 -26.60 29.05
C VAL A 394 -27.47 -27.79 29.84
N ALA A 395 -26.98 -28.84 29.17
CA ALA A 395 -26.37 -29.98 29.84
C ALA A 395 -25.10 -29.60 30.60
N ARG A 396 -24.35 -28.60 30.11
CA ARG A 396 -23.13 -28.10 30.76
C ARG A 396 -23.44 -27.11 31.88
N ASP A 397 -24.28 -26.12 31.59
CA ASP A 397 -24.41 -24.91 32.43
C ASP A 397 -25.62 -24.99 33.37
N SER A 398 -26.67 -25.76 33.02
CA SER A 398 -27.90 -25.85 33.81
C SER A 398 -28.62 -27.22 33.64
N PRO A 399 -28.00 -28.35 34.02
CA PRO A 399 -28.56 -29.69 33.82
C PRO A 399 -30.01 -29.92 34.32
N PRO A 400 -30.49 -29.26 35.40
CA PRO A 400 -31.88 -29.37 35.82
C PRO A 400 -32.90 -28.91 34.77
N LEU A 401 -32.55 -27.94 33.89
CA LEU A 401 -33.43 -27.39 32.87
C LEU A 401 -33.60 -28.30 31.64
N LEU A 402 -32.85 -29.41 31.54
CA LEU A 402 -32.95 -30.33 30.40
C LEU A 402 -34.36 -30.89 30.19
N VAL A 403 -35.17 -31.04 31.25
CA VAL A 403 -36.55 -31.51 31.13
C VAL A 403 -37.43 -30.48 30.40
N ILE A 404 -37.21 -29.20 30.68
CA ILE A 404 -37.89 -28.07 30.02
C ILE A 404 -37.44 -28.04 28.55
N VAL A 405 -36.13 -28.13 28.30
CA VAL A 405 -35.58 -28.18 26.94
C VAL A 405 -36.17 -29.35 26.14
N ASN A 406 -36.24 -30.56 26.71
CA ASN A 406 -36.81 -31.71 26.03
C ASN A 406 -38.26 -31.46 25.56
N LYS A 407 -39.07 -30.79 26.38
CA LYS A 407 -40.44 -30.40 26.00
C LYS A 407 -40.44 -29.31 24.93
N ALA A 408 -39.60 -28.30 25.10
CA ALA A 408 -39.48 -27.17 24.18
C ALA A 408 -39.04 -27.61 22.78
N LEU A 409 -38.08 -28.53 22.67
CA LEU A 409 -37.58 -29.02 21.39
C LEU A 409 -38.69 -29.64 20.54
N LYS A 410 -39.61 -30.38 21.16
CA LYS A 410 -40.78 -30.97 20.47
C LYS A 410 -41.71 -29.91 19.91
N SER A 411 -41.97 -28.84 20.66
CA SER A 411 -42.84 -27.76 20.23
C SER A 411 -42.18 -26.86 19.17
N ILE A 412 -40.92 -26.49 19.36
CA ILE A 412 -40.20 -25.52 18.53
C ILE A 412 -39.82 -26.12 17.16
N PHE A 413 -39.42 -27.40 17.15
CA PHE A 413 -38.92 -28.09 15.97
C PHE A 413 -39.89 -29.15 15.42
N HIS A 414 -41.17 -29.07 15.78
CA HIS A 414 -42.23 -29.97 15.30
C HIS A 414 -41.96 -31.48 15.53
N ASP A 415 -41.53 -31.83 16.75
CA ASP A 415 -41.20 -33.19 17.20
C ASP A 415 -40.26 -33.93 16.23
N PRO A 416 -39.01 -33.43 16.09
CA PRO A 416 -38.05 -34.00 15.14
C PRO A 416 -37.75 -35.45 15.51
N GLN A 417 -37.40 -36.28 14.53
CA GLN A 417 -37.14 -37.72 14.76
C GLN A 417 -35.68 -38.01 15.08
N ASP A 418 -34.76 -37.14 14.63
CA ASP A 418 -33.33 -37.26 14.85
C ASP A 418 -32.69 -35.88 15.11
N ILE A 419 -31.37 -35.87 15.32
CA ILE A 419 -30.59 -34.65 15.55
C ILE A 419 -30.13 -33.95 14.26
N TYR A 420 -30.65 -34.34 13.10
CA TYR A 420 -30.25 -33.82 11.80
C TYR A 420 -31.31 -32.89 11.22
N ILE A 421 -30.87 -32.01 10.32
CA ILE A 421 -31.75 -31.15 9.55
C ILE A 421 -31.43 -31.32 8.07
N ARG A 422 -32.50 -31.51 7.28
CA ARG A 422 -32.43 -31.44 5.82
C ARG A 422 -32.84 -30.04 5.38
N THR A 423 -31.91 -29.28 4.82
CA THR A 423 -32.14 -27.88 4.45
C THR A 423 -31.39 -27.52 3.17
N LYS A 424 -31.80 -26.43 2.54
CA LYS A 424 -31.04 -25.85 1.44
C LYS A 424 -29.74 -25.23 1.94
N VAL A 425 -28.72 -25.27 1.10
CA VAL A 425 -27.40 -24.68 1.40
C VAL A 425 -27.49 -23.17 1.67
N ARG A 426 -28.25 -22.43 0.85
CA ARG A 426 -28.45 -20.98 1.02
C ARG A 426 -29.12 -20.65 2.36
N ASP A 427 -30.13 -21.43 2.75
CA ASP A 427 -30.83 -21.27 4.03
C ASP A 427 -29.90 -21.55 5.21
N PHE A 428 -29.04 -22.56 5.09
CA PHE A 428 -28.07 -22.87 6.14
C PHE A 428 -27.01 -21.78 6.34
N LEU A 429 -26.52 -21.18 5.25
CA LEU A 429 -25.39 -20.23 5.29
C LEU A 429 -25.79 -18.76 5.45
N PHE A 430 -26.87 -18.32 4.79
CA PHE A 430 -27.20 -16.90 4.63
C PHE A 430 -28.64 -16.55 5.04
N ASP A 431 -29.65 -17.25 4.49
CA ASP A 431 -31.06 -16.85 4.69
C ASP A 431 -31.58 -17.23 6.09
N GLY A 432 -30.94 -18.20 6.73
CA GLY A 432 -31.23 -18.65 8.09
C GLY A 432 -32.22 -19.82 8.15
N ILE A 433 -32.15 -20.55 9.26
CA ILE A 433 -33.08 -21.65 9.57
C ILE A 433 -34.24 -21.09 10.39
N THR A 434 -35.46 -21.30 9.93
CA THR A 434 -36.66 -20.80 10.63
C THR A 434 -36.93 -21.61 11.91
N ILE A 435 -37.21 -20.91 13.01
CA ILE A 435 -37.54 -21.48 14.31
C ILE A 435 -38.99 -21.11 14.66
N ASN A 436 -39.82 -22.09 15.00
CA ASN A 436 -41.20 -21.81 15.43
C ASN A 436 -41.23 -21.37 16.91
N CYS A 437 -41.22 -20.06 17.12
CA CYS A 437 -41.39 -19.45 18.44
C CYS A 437 -42.81 -18.94 18.72
N ASN A 438 -43.76 -19.16 17.79
CA ASN A 438 -45.16 -18.75 17.96
C ASN A 438 -45.97 -19.89 18.58
N VAL A 439 -45.60 -20.30 19.79
CA VAL A 439 -46.19 -21.44 20.50
C VAL A 439 -46.63 -21.00 21.90
N GLN A 440 -47.75 -21.55 22.38
CA GLN A 440 -48.32 -21.18 23.69
C GLN A 440 -47.70 -21.95 24.87
N ASP A 441 -46.84 -22.94 24.59
CA ASP A 441 -46.19 -23.74 25.62
C ASP A 441 -45.10 -22.93 26.35
N PHE A 442 -45.17 -22.89 27.68
CA PHE A 442 -44.23 -22.15 28.53
C PHE A 442 -42.77 -22.56 28.29
N ALA A 443 -42.48 -23.85 28.13
CA ALA A 443 -41.11 -24.33 27.95
C ALA A 443 -40.52 -23.82 26.64
N ALA A 444 -41.32 -23.86 25.57
CA ALA A 444 -40.92 -23.33 24.28
C ALA A 444 -40.76 -21.80 24.29
N THR A 445 -41.66 -21.06 24.94
CA THR A 445 -41.54 -19.60 25.11
C THR A 445 -40.27 -19.21 25.88
N ALA A 446 -39.95 -19.93 26.96
CA ALA A 446 -38.75 -19.69 27.75
C ALA A 446 -37.47 -19.93 26.94
N VAL A 447 -37.40 -21.05 26.19
CA VAL A 447 -36.25 -21.35 25.32
C VAL A 447 -36.13 -20.33 24.19
N CYS A 448 -37.22 -19.98 23.50
CA CYS A 448 -37.22 -18.96 22.45
C CYS A 448 -36.81 -17.57 22.96
N THR A 449 -37.19 -17.21 24.19
CA THR A 449 -36.74 -15.95 24.82
C THR A 449 -35.23 -15.96 25.02
N GLN A 450 -34.69 -17.07 25.52
CA GLN A 450 -33.25 -17.21 25.73
C GLN A 450 -32.47 -17.24 24.41
N ILE A 451 -32.97 -17.93 23.39
CA ILE A 451 -32.38 -17.97 22.05
C ILE A 451 -32.29 -16.55 21.46
N LYS A 452 -33.37 -15.76 21.55
CA LYS A 452 -33.38 -14.35 21.11
C LYS A 452 -32.38 -13.48 21.89
N ALA A 453 -32.16 -13.76 23.17
CA ALA A 453 -31.23 -13.00 24.00
C ALA A 453 -29.75 -13.39 23.76
N GLN A 454 -29.46 -14.65 23.42
CA GLN A 454 -28.09 -15.18 23.33
C GLN A 454 -27.53 -15.26 21.92
N VAL A 455 -28.38 -15.29 20.88
CA VAL A 455 -27.96 -15.33 19.48
C VAL A 455 -28.22 -13.96 18.86
N PRO A 456 -27.30 -12.99 18.99
CA PRO A 456 -27.44 -11.71 18.32
C PRO A 456 -27.53 -11.93 16.79
N GLY A 457 -28.61 -11.45 16.18
CA GLY A 457 -28.87 -11.56 14.73
C GLY A 457 -30.08 -12.40 14.30
N LEU A 458 -30.90 -12.92 15.23
CA LEU A 458 -32.14 -13.65 14.88
C LEU A 458 -33.30 -12.77 14.38
N VAL A 459 -33.18 -11.45 14.44
CA VAL A 459 -34.09 -10.48 13.82
C VAL A 459 -33.23 -9.28 13.39
N GLU A 460 -33.26 -8.97 12.10
CA GLU A 460 -32.71 -7.77 11.44
C GLU A 460 -31.20 -7.49 11.63
N ARG A 461 -30.42 -7.71 10.56
CA ARG A 461 -29.11 -7.08 10.36
C ARG A 461 -29.28 -5.58 10.06
N ASN A 462 -29.71 -4.81 11.06
CA ASN A 462 -29.51 -3.37 11.08
C ASN A 462 -28.88 -2.98 12.42
N GLY A 463 -27.57 -2.73 12.43
CA GLY A 463 -26.90 -2.06 13.53
C GLY A 463 -26.00 -2.90 14.45
N THR A 464 -25.55 -4.10 14.08
CA THR A 464 -24.38 -4.69 14.77
C THR A 464 -23.13 -3.95 14.32
N LEU A 465 -22.51 -3.16 15.20
CA LEU A 465 -21.26 -2.47 14.90
C LEU A 465 -20.17 -3.52 14.64
N PRO A 466 -19.57 -3.58 13.43
CA PRO A 466 -18.47 -4.50 13.19
C PRO A 466 -17.28 -4.08 14.06
N ASN A 467 -16.46 -5.06 14.44
CA ASN A 467 -15.34 -4.84 15.34
C ASN A 467 -14.48 -3.64 14.89
N ARG A 468 -14.26 -2.64 15.76
CA ARG A 468 -13.34 -1.53 15.47
C ARG A 468 -11.91 -2.01 15.68
N VAL A 469 -11.18 -2.15 14.59
CA VAL A 469 -9.82 -2.68 14.56
C VAL A 469 -8.85 -1.52 14.45
N LYS A 470 -7.87 -1.44 15.35
CA LYS A 470 -6.76 -0.49 15.27
C LYS A 470 -5.45 -1.22 15.07
N VAL A 471 -4.75 -0.87 14.00
CA VAL A 471 -3.47 -1.45 13.59
C VAL A 471 -2.43 -0.38 13.40
N PHE A 472 -1.16 -0.76 13.44
CA PHE A 472 -0.08 0.15 13.05
C PHE A 472 0.02 0.29 11.53
N ARG A 473 0.30 1.52 11.09
CA ARG A 473 0.53 1.86 9.68
C ARG A 473 1.98 1.57 9.25
N GLY A 474 2.89 1.37 10.21
CA GLY A 474 4.28 1.02 9.93
C GLY A 474 5.11 2.15 9.33
N MET A 475 4.68 3.40 9.51
CA MET A 475 5.37 4.59 8.99
C MET A 475 6.63 4.90 9.81
N LYS A 476 6.53 4.76 11.12
CA LYS A 476 7.65 4.94 12.04
C LYS A 476 8.55 3.71 12.07
N LYS A 477 7.96 2.52 11.92
CA LYS A 477 8.67 1.24 11.93
C LYS A 477 7.99 0.23 11.00
N SER A 478 8.61 -0.07 9.87
CA SER A 478 8.07 -0.97 8.83
C SER A 478 7.76 -2.38 9.35
N GLN A 479 8.54 -2.87 10.33
CA GLN A 479 8.33 -4.17 10.98
C GLN A 479 7.05 -4.25 11.82
N GLU A 480 6.41 -3.12 12.11
CA GLU A 480 5.14 -3.07 12.84
C GLU A 480 3.93 -2.96 11.91
N LEU A 481 4.14 -2.90 10.60
CA LEU A 481 3.08 -2.75 9.60
C LEU A 481 1.96 -3.79 9.79
N GLY A 482 0.72 -3.31 9.88
CA GLY A 482 -0.47 -4.15 10.04
C GLY A 482 -0.63 -4.77 11.42
N ARG A 483 0.32 -4.56 12.35
CA ARG A 483 0.25 -5.17 13.68
C ARG A 483 -0.97 -4.68 14.42
N LEU A 484 -1.76 -5.61 14.96
CA LEU A 484 -2.94 -5.33 15.77
C LEU A 484 -2.55 -4.67 17.10
N VAL A 485 -3.23 -3.57 17.43
CA VAL A 485 -3.00 -2.76 18.62
C VAL A 485 -4.22 -2.78 19.55
N GLU A 486 -5.40 -2.50 19.00
CA GLU A 486 -6.67 -2.49 19.75
C GLU A 486 -7.78 -3.17 18.96
N LEU A 487 -8.69 -3.80 19.69
CA LEU A 487 -9.94 -4.34 19.18
C LEU A 487 -11.08 -3.80 20.06
N ASN A 488 -12.02 -3.06 19.48
CA ASN A 488 -13.12 -2.43 20.21
C ASN A 488 -12.62 -1.58 21.41
N HIS A 489 -11.55 -0.82 21.18
CA HIS A 489 -10.85 0.00 22.19
C HIS A 489 -10.10 -0.77 23.29
N ASP A 490 -10.19 -2.10 23.32
CA ASP A 490 -9.42 -2.93 24.23
C ASP A 490 -8.03 -3.24 23.63
N LYS A 491 -6.96 -2.99 24.41
CA LYS A 491 -5.56 -3.32 24.04
C LYS A 491 -5.18 -4.78 24.30
N VAL A 492 -6.03 -5.50 25.03
CA VAL A 492 -5.91 -6.92 25.35
C VAL A 492 -7.31 -7.51 25.41
N GLN A 493 -7.44 -8.77 24.99
CA GLN A 493 -8.69 -9.50 25.13
C GLN A 493 -8.98 -9.82 26.60
N LYS A 494 -10.22 -10.22 26.85
CA LYS A 494 -10.70 -10.66 28.17
C LYS A 494 -11.30 -12.07 28.11
N ILE A 495 -11.03 -12.81 27.02
CA ILE A 495 -11.66 -14.10 26.69
C ILE A 495 -10.94 -15.25 27.38
N TRP A 496 -9.60 -15.23 27.35
CA TRP A 496 -8.76 -16.32 27.82
C TRP A 496 -8.33 -16.15 29.28
N SER A 497 -7.88 -17.23 29.91
CA SER A 497 -7.58 -17.22 31.36
C SER A 497 -6.32 -16.44 31.75
N THR A 498 -5.43 -16.15 30.79
CA THR A 498 -4.15 -15.47 31.08
C THR A 498 -3.94 -14.24 30.21
N LYS A 499 -3.23 -13.25 30.77
CA LYS A 499 -2.82 -12.04 30.03
C LYS A 499 -1.95 -12.36 28.82
N LYS A 500 -1.16 -13.45 28.86
CA LYS A 500 -0.29 -13.87 27.74
C LYS A 500 -1.10 -14.20 26.49
N CYS A 501 -2.22 -14.90 26.65
CA CYS A 501 -3.03 -15.42 25.55
C CYS A 501 -4.08 -14.42 25.05
N ASN A 502 -4.44 -13.49 25.93
CA ASN A 502 -5.26 -12.33 25.60
C ASN A 502 -4.50 -11.20 24.90
N ARG A 503 -3.16 -11.21 24.91
CA ARG A 503 -2.38 -10.16 24.26
C ARG A 503 -2.43 -10.37 22.74
N PHE A 504 -2.75 -9.31 22.00
CA PHE A 504 -2.64 -9.31 20.55
C PHE A 504 -1.18 -9.46 20.11
N ARG A 505 -0.94 -10.39 19.19
CA ARG A 505 0.35 -10.64 18.54
C ARG A 505 0.10 -10.75 17.04
N GLY A 506 0.96 -10.12 16.24
CA GLY A 506 0.87 -10.22 14.80
C GLY A 506 -0.08 -9.23 14.14
N THR A 507 -0.31 -9.45 12.85
CA THR A 507 -1.13 -8.57 12.01
C THR A 507 -2.60 -9.01 11.96
N ASP A 508 -3.43 -8.20 11.31
CA ASP A 508 -4.83 -8.49 10.99
C ASP A 508 -5.02 -9.54 9.87
N SER A 509 -3.94 -10.17 9.39
CA SER A 509 -3.90 -11.11 8.25
C SER A 509 -4.19 -10.50 6.88
N TRP A 510 -4.31 -9.17 6.74
CA TRP A 510 -4.55 -8.51 5.45
C TRP A 510 -3.28 -7.91 4.86
N ILE A 511 -2.36 -7.47 5.72
CA ILE A 511 -1.04 -6.99 5.34
C ILE A 511 0.01 -7.58 6.27
N PHE A 512 1.23 -7.74 5.76
CA PHE A 512 2.35 -8.28 6.50
C PHE A 512 3.56 -7.33 6.40
N PRO A 513 4.41 -7.27 7.43
CA PRO A 513 5.64 -6.50 7.37
C PRO A 513 6.62 -7.10 6.33
N PRO A 514 7.47 -6.28 5.70
CA PRO A 514 8.51 -6.74 4.79
C PRO A 514 9.68 -7.39 5.56
N PHE A 515 10.52 -8.14 4.86
CA PHE A 515 11.70 -8.83 5.40
C PHE A 515 11.37 -9.86 6.49
N ILE A 516 10.43 -10.75 6.19
CA ILE A 516 10.02 -11.81 7.13
C ILE A 516 11.21 -12.73 7.40
N ASN A 517 11.42 -13.03 8.68
CA ASN A 517 12.45 -13.97 9.10
C ASN A 517 11.92 -15.41 9.03
N LYS A 518 12.53 -16.22 8.16
CA LYS A 518 12.22 -17.64 7.97
C LYS A 518 12.17 -18.44 9.27
N GLU A 519 13.16 -18.27 10.14
CA GLU A 519 13.32 -19.08 11.36
C GLU A 519 12.27 -18.77 12.43
N LEU A 520 11.83 -17.51 12.51
CA LEU A 520 10.86 -17.06 13.51
C LEU A 520 9.41 -17.22 13.05
N GLY A 521 9.19 -17.29 11.73
CA GLY A 521 7.86 -17.20 11.15
C GLY A 521 7.15 -15.89 11.51
N PHE A 522 5.83 -15.89 11.47
CA PHE A 522 5.05 -14.70 11.81
C PHE A 522 3.71 -15.02 12.45
N TRP A 523 3.25 -14.09 13.29
CA TRP A 523 1.98 -14.21 13.99
C TRP A 523 0.90 -13.46 13.24
N VAL A 524 -0.32 -13.98 13.31
CA VAL A 524 -1.53 -13.29 12.88
C VAL A 524 -2.59 -13.40 13.97
N TYR A 525 -3.45 -12.40 14.05
CA TYR A 525 -4.64 -12.48 14.87
C TYR A 525 -5.82 -12.97 14.02
N SER A 526 -6.43 -14.08 14.41
CA SER A 526 -7.66 -14.58 13.81
C SER A 526 -8.85 -14.05 14.59
N PHE A 527 -9.65 -13.18 13.95
CA PHE A 527 -10.88 -12.66 14.52
C PHE A 527 -11.90 -13.77 14.79
N ASP A 528 -12.00 -14.74 13.89
CA ASP A 528 -12.96 -15.86 13.98
C ASP A 528 -12.63 -16.85 15.09
N LEU A 529 -11.35 -16.94 15.47
CA LEU A 529 -10.88 -17.81 16.56
C LEU A 529 -10.63 -17.02 17.85
N CYS A 530 -10.78 -15.69 17.83
CA CYS A 530 -10.42 -14.82 18.94
C CYS A 530 -9.03 -15.08 19.55
N ARG A 531 -8.02 -15.47 18.75
CA ARG A 531 -6.67 -15.74 19.25
C ARG A 531 -5.59 -15.50 18.20
N ASN A 532 -4.35 -15.47 18.66
CA ASN A 532 -3.19 -15.43 17.78
C ASN A 532 -2.89 -16.84 17.23
N ILE A 533 -2.54 -16.90 15.95
CA ILE A 533 -2.11 -18.08 15.23
C ILE A 533 -0.69 -17.83 14.72
N HIS A 534 0.18 -18.83 14.85
CA HIS A 534 1.57 -18.76 14.40
C HIS A 534 1.71 -19.49 13.08
N LEU A 535 2.33 -18.82 12.11
CA LEU A 535 2.69 -19.41 10.84
C LEU A 535 4.17 -19.79 10.87
N LEU A 536 4.44 -21.07 10.64
CA LEU A 536 5.75 -21.69 10.71
C LEU A 536 6.26 -21.99 9.31
N TYR A 537 7.53 -21.66 9.06
CA TYR A 537 8.20 -21.95 7.80
C TYR A 537 8.26 -23.46 7.54
N VAL A 538 8.07 -23.83 6.29
CA VAL A 538 8.09 -25.23 5.82
C VAL A 538 9.26 -25.42 4.86
N GLU A 539 9.23 -24.71 3.73
CA GLU A 539 10.24 -24.83 2.68
C GLU A 539 10.24 -23.63 1.75
N ASP A 540 11.33 -23.48 1.00
CA ASP A 540 11.44 -22.55 -0.11
C ASP A 540 10.77 -23.13 -1.36
N MET A 541 10.03 -22.31 -2.08
CA MET A 541 9.38 -22.67 -3.34
C MET A 541 9.57 -21.59 -4.40
N THR A 542 9.14 -21.90 -5.62
CA THR A 542 9.09 -20.94 -6.71
C THR A 542 7.65 -20.82 -7.21
N PHE A 543 7.13 -19.60 -7.24
CA PHE A 543 5.81 -19.29 -7.80
C PHE A 543 5.99 -18.33 -8.98
N HIS A 544 5.64 -18.77 -10.19
CA HIS A 544 5.82 -17.98 -11.42
C HIS A 544 7.22 -17.34 -11.55
N SER A 545 8.28 -18.12 -11.31
CA SER A 545 9.69 -17.69 -11.35
C SER A 545 10.12 -16.71 -10.24
N VAL A 546 9.25 -16.42 -9.27
CA VAL A 546 9.55 -15.64 -8.05
C VAL A 546 9.83 -16.61 -6.92
N ALA A 547 10.93 -16.38 -6.19
CA ALA A 547 11.23 -17.16 -4.98
C ALA A 547 10.25 -16.76 -3.86
N VAL A 548 9.62 -17.76 -3.26
CA VAL A 548 8.62 -17.61 -2.19
C VAL A 548 8.90 -18.61 -1.09
N GLU A 549 8.39 -18.33 0.09
CA GLU A 549 8.52 -19.17 1.28
C GLU A 549 7.15 -19.74 1.64
N LYS A 550 7.08 -21.06 1.85
CA LYS A 550 5.86 -21.73 2.26
C LYS A 550 5.76 -21.75 3.77
N TYR A 551 4.60 -21.33 4.28
CA TYR A 551 4.28 -21.33 5.70
C TYR A 551 3.01 -22.11 5.99
N TYR A 552 3.00 -22.89 7.07
CA TYR A 552 1.82 -23.58 7.59
C TYR A 552 1.38 -23.02 8.93
N ALA A 553 0.07 -23.09 9.18
CA ALA A 553 -0.52 -22.79 10.48
C ALA A 553 -1.35 -23.99 10.97
N ASP A 554 -1.38 -24.19 12.28
CA ASP A 554 -2.29 -25.13 12.94
C ASP A 554 -2.94 -24.51 14.19
N LEU A 555 -3.83 -25.29 14.81
CA LEU A 555 -4.56 -24.88 16.03
C LEU A 555 -3.79 -25.19 17.33
N GLY A 556 -2.60 -25.80 17.21
CA GLY A 556 -1.74 -26.17 18.32
C GLY A 556 -2.23 -27.38 19.13
N ASP A 557 -1.65 -27.52 20.33
CA ASP A 557 -1.93 -28.57 21.30
C ASP A 557 -2.13 -27.96 22.69
N MET A 558 -3.36 -27.52 22.96
CA MET A 558 -3.73 -26.94 24.25
C MET A 558 -3.70 -27.95 25.40
N SER A 559 -3.71 -29.26 25.11
CA SER A 559 -3.72 -30.32 26.11
C SER A 559 -2.34 -30.55 26.71
N THR A 560 -1.31 -30.64 25.87
CA THR A 560 0.06 -30.95 26.30
C THR A 560 0.95 -29.72 26.40
N ASN A 561 0.77 -28.70 25.54
CA ASN A 561 1.63 -27.52 25.52
C ASN A 561 1.27 -26.55 26.67
N PRO A 562 2.15 -26.35 27.67
CA PRO A 562 1.86 -25.45 28.80
C PRO A 562 1.63 -24.00 28.37
N ALA A 563 2.21 -23.57 27.25
CA ALA A 563 2.04 -22.21 26.74
C ALA A 563 0.65 -21.94 26.16
N GLU A 564 -0.09 -23.00 25.80
CA GLU A 564 -1.39 -22.93 25.14
C GLU A 564 -2.56 -23.34 26.03
N LYS A 565 -2.31 -23.92 27.21
CA LYS A 565 -3.35 -24.29 28.21
C LYS A 565 -4.30 -23.15 28.57
N CYS A 566 -3.85 -21.91 28.42
CA CYS A 566 -4.68 -20.72 28.63
C CYS A 566 -5.88 -20.60 27.68
N TYR A 567 -5.84 -21.25 26.52
CA TYR A 567 -6.93 -21.29 25.53
C TYR A 567 -7.99 -22.34 25.90
N CYS A 568 -7.77 -23.14 26.93
CA CYS A 568 -8.77 -24.07 27.44
C CYS A 568 -9.87 -23.33 28.21
N ASN A 569 -11.09 -23.87 28.15
CA ASN A 569 -12.23 -23.31 28.86
C ASN A 569 -12.07 -23.42 30.38
N THR A 570 -11.49 -24.50 30.87
CA THR A 570 -11.14 -24.66 32.29
C THR A 570 -9.64 -24.93 32.48
N PRO A 571 -9.05 -24.56 33.63
CA PRO A 571 -7.63 -24.81 33.91
C PRO A 571 -7.27 -26.29 34.07
N LYS A 572 -8.27 -27.15 34.31
CA LYS A 572 -8.07 -28.57 34.65
C LYS A 572 -8.36 -29.52 33.47
N THR A 573 -9.21 -29.11 32.53
CA THR A 573 -9.60 -29.93 31.37
C THR A 573 -9.45 -29.13 30.08
N CYS A 574 -8.62 -29.66 29.19
CA CYS A 574 -8.38 -29.15 27.85
C CYS A 574 -8.88 -30.18 26.83
N LEU A 575 -9.39 -29.69 25.70
CA LEU A 575 -9.71 -30.57 24.57
C LEU A 575 -8.41 -31.17 24.00
N PRO A 576 -8.49 -32.35 23.36
CA PRO A 576 -7.36 -32.94 22.66
C PRO A 576 -6.74 -32.01 21.62
N LYS A 577 -5.51 -32.32 21.22
CA LYS A 577 -4.76 -31.61 20.17
C LYS A 577 -5.62 -31.37 18.92
N GLY A 578 -5.47 -30.18 18.33
CA GLY A 578 -6.10 -29.81 17.06
C GLY A 578 -7.58 -29.42 17.16
N ILE A 579 -8.18 -29.41 18.37
CA ILE A 579 -9.59 -29.03 18.58
C ILE A 579 -9.67 -27.77 19.43
N MET A 580 -10.34 -26.74 18.93
CA MET A 580 -10.54 -25.48 19.62
C MET A 580 -12.01 -25.24 19.98
N ASP A 581 -12.28 -24.92 21.23
CA ASP A 581 -13.61 -24.54 21.70
C ASP A 581 -13.87 -23.04 21.44
N LEU A 582 -14.86 -22.72 20.60
CA LEU A 582 -15.23 -21.34 20.28
C LEU A 582 -16.31 -20.75 21.19
N THR A 583 -16.78 -21.48 22.21
CA THR A 583 -17.88 -21.03 23.09
C THR A 583 -17.62 -19.65 23.70
N LYS A 584 -16.42 -19.40 24.23
CA LYS A 584 -16.08 -18.09 24.83
C LYS A 584 -15.87 -16.99 23.79
N CYS A 585 -15.55 -17.35 22.54
CA CYS A 585 -15.28 -16.41 21.46
C CYS A 585 -16.59 -15.96 20.78
N MET A 586 -17.45 -16.92 20.42
CA MET A 586 -18.66 -16.68 19.63
C MET A 586 -19.96 -16.73 20.44
N GLY A 587 -19.92 -17.14 21.72
CA GLY A 587 -21.12 -17.34 22.53
C GLY A 587 -21.95 -18.59 22.18
N VAL A 588 -21.50 -19.38 21.19
CA VAL A 588 -22.16 -20.61 20.73
C VAL A 588 -21.21 -21.82 20.87
N PRO A 589 -21.72 -23.02 21.21
CA PRO A 589 -20.89 -24.16 21.60
C PRO A 589 -20.24 -24.92 20.41
N ILE A 590 -19.71 -24.19 19.43
CA ILE A 590 -19.10 -24.74 18.20
C ILE A 590 -17.60 -24.99 18.42
N TYR A 591 -17.09 -26.11 17.91
CA TYR A 591 -15.68 -26.47 17.96
C TYR A 591 -15.02 -26.36 16.57
N ALA A 592 -13.88 -25.69 16.51
CA ALA A 592 -13.07 -25.56 15.31
C ALA A 592 -11.97 -26.62 15.23
N THR A 593 -11.74 -27.14 14.03
CA THR A 593 -10.64 -28.03 13.68
C THR A 593 -10.10 -27.64 12.31
N LEU A 594 -8.96 -28.21 11.89
CA LEU A 594 -8.64 -28.23 10.46
C LEU A 594 -9.59 -29.19 9.72
N PRO A 595 -9.82 -28.98 8.40
CA PRO A 595 -10.66 -29.87 7.59
C PRO A 595 -10.25 -31.34 7.68
N HIS A 596 -11.26 -32.21 7.60
CA HIS A 596 -11.17 -33.65 7.80
C HIS A 596 -10.46 -34.09 9.08
N PHE A 597 -10.47 -33.24 10.11
CA PHE A 597 -9.73 -33.47 11.35
C PHE A 597 -8.22 -33.63 11.15
N LEU A 598 -7.65 -32.95 10.13
CA LEU A 598 -6.20 -32.89 9.95
C LEU A 598 -5.51 -32.43 11.26
N ARG A 599 -4.48 -33.16 11.68
CA ARG A 599 -3.70 -32.92 12.93
C ARG A 599 -4.51 -32.98 14.24
N VAL A 600 -5.73 -33.51 14.23
CA VAL A 600 -6.48 -33.87 15.44
C VAL A 600 -6.01 -35.23 15.95
N ASP A 601 -6.16 -35.50 17.25
CA ASP A 601 -5.87 -36.82 17.82
C ASP A 601 -6.66 -37.96 17.13
N GLU A 602 -6.00 -39.08 16.85
CA GLU A 602 -6.60 -40.22 16.13
C GLU A 602 -7.83 -40.80 16.84
N SER A 603 -7.90 -40.72 18.18
CA SER A 603 -9.04 -41.22 18.95
C SER A 603 -10.33 -40.46 18.66
N VAL A 604 -10.23 -39.20 18.23
CA VAL A 604 -11.37 -38.38 17.79
C VAL A 604 -11.67 -38.65 16.32
N GLN A 605 -10.63 -38.77 15.47
CA GLN A 605 -10.79 -39.04 14.04
C GLN A 605 -11.56 -40.35 13.78
N LYS A 606 -11.22 -41.43 14.50
CA LYS A 606 -11.81 -42.77 14.32
C LYS A 606 -13.30 -42.85 14.70
N LYS A 607 -13.83 -41.84 15.39
CA LYS A 607 -15.25 -41.78 15.82
C LYS A 607 -16.19 -41.24 14.73
N VAL A 608 -15.67 -40.87 13.55
CA VAL A 608 -16.47 -40.47 12.38
C VAL A 608 -15.90 -41.13 11.14
N LYS A 609 -16.75 -41.78 10.34
CA LYS A 609 -16.37 -42.40 9.07
C LYS A 609 -16.61 -41.44 7.89
N GLY A 610 -15.74 -41.52 6.88
CA GLY A 610 -15.85 -40.70 5.67
C GLY A 610 -14.92 -39.47 5.62
N LEU A 611 -14.07 -39.29 6.63
CA LEU A 611 -13.05 -38.24 6.64
C LEU A 611 -11.75 -38.71 5.95
N ASN A 612 -11.07 -37.80 5.24
CA ASN A 612 -9.84 -38.08 4.51
C ASN A 612 -8.82 -36.92 4.70
N PRO A 613 -8.08 -36.88 5.83
CA PRO A 613 -7.16 -35.79 6.13
C PRO A 613 -5.90 -35.83 5.26
N VAL A 614 -5.88 -35.02 4.21
CA VAL A 614 -4.70 -34.74 3.37
C VAL A 614 -4.05 -33.41 3.76
N THR A 615 -2.73 -33.38 3.96
CA THR A 615 -2.03 -32.17 4.44
C THR A 615 -2.19 -30.99 3.47
N ASP A 616 -1.86 -31.16 2.19
CA ASP A 616 -1.84 -30.04 1.25
C ASP A 616 -3.24 -29.49 0.93
N ASP A 617 -4.28 -30.34 1.03
CA ASP A 617 -5.67 -29.95 0.77
C ASP A 617 -6.34 -29.29 1.98
N HIS A 618 -5.87 -29.58 3.20
CA HIS A 618 -6.59 -29.19 4.42
C HIS A 618 -5.78 -28.32 5.39
N ILE A 619 -4.47 -28.16 5.21
CA ILE A 619 -3.67 -27.28 6.07
C ILE A 619 -3.94 -25.80 5.74
N VAL A 620 -3.82 -24.92 6.74
CA VAL A 620 -3.73 -23.47 6.49
C VAL A 620 -2.35 -23.18 5.92
N ARG A 621 -2.29 -22.55 4.74
CA ARG A 621 -1.05 -22.34 3.98
C ARG A 621 -0.95 -20.92 3.45
N ILE A 622 0.25 -20.34 3.52
CA ILE A 622 0.58 -19.08 2.85
C ILE A 622 1.89 -19.26 2.07
N LEU A 623 1.88 -18.83 0.81
CA LEU A 623 3.08 -18.63 0.01
C LEU A 623 3.44 -17.16 0.07
N MET A 624 4.54 -16.86 0.74
CA MET A 624 4.92 -15.49 1.05
C MET A 624 6.12 -15.07 0.23
N GLN A 625 6.07 -13.87 -0.35
CA GLN A 625 7.26 -13.21 -0.83
C GLN A 625 7.89 -12.48 0.37
N PRO A 626 9.04 -12.92 0.88
CA PRO A 626 9.58 -12.48 2.17
C PRO A 626 10.09 -11.04 2.19
N MET A 627 10.68 -10.57 1.09
CA MET A 627 11.24 -9.22 0.99
C MET A 627 10.15 -8.15 1.02
N LEU A 628 9.02 -8.44 0.40
CA LEU A 628 7.89 -7.52 0.24
C LEU A 628 6.83 -7.69 1.32
N GLY A 629 6.78 -8.85 2.00
CA GLY A 629 5.67 -9.19 2.89
C GLY A 629 4.36 -9.36 2.13
N VAL A 630 4.42 -9.84 0.88
CA VAL A 630 3.25 -10.00 0.00
C VAL A 630 2.90 -11.49 -0.11
N PRO A 631 1.68 -11.90 0.30
CA PRO A 631 1.22 -13.25 0.03
C PRO A 631 0.96 -13.41 -1.47
N MET A 632 1.70 -14.31 -2.10
CA MET A 632 1.50 -14.69 -3.51
C MET A 632 0.33 -15.65 -3.64
N GLU A 633 0.10 -16.45 -2.60
CA GLU A 633 -1.05 -17.34 -2.44
C GLU A 633 -1.33 -17.45 -0.94
N ALA A 634 -2.60 -17.42 -0.55
CA ALA A 634 -3.01 -17.71 0.83
C ALA A 634 -4.27 -18.56 0.82
N GLN A 635 -4.30 -19.58 1.68
CA GLN A 635 -5.38 -20.55 1.83
C GLN A 635 -5.67 -20.69 3.32
N LYS A 636 -6.73 -20.02 3.77
CA LYS A 636 -7.25 -20.13 5.13
C LYS A 636 -8.35 -21.18 5.15
N ARG A 637 -8.21 -22.20 5.97
CA ARG A 637 -9.11 -23.36 6.03
C ARG A 637 -9.52 -23.66 7.45
N MET A 638 -10.82 -23.89 7.66
CA MET A 638 -11.36 -24.20 8.99
C MET A 638 -12.59 -25.08 8.88
N GLN A 639 -12.72 -26.05 9.78
CA GLN A 639 -13.87 -26.92 9.91
C GLN A 639 -14.61 -26.65 11.21
N PHE A 640 -15.94 -26.67 11.14
CA PHE A 640 -16.83 -26.41 12.27
C PHE A 640 -17.60 -27.68 12.64
N ASN A 641 -17.64 -27.94 13.95
CA ASN A 641 -18.07 -29.20 14.51
C ASN A 641 -18.89 -28.98 15.78
N LEU A 642 -19.70 -29.96 16.15
CA LEU A 642 -20.38 -30.00 17.44
C LEU A 642 -20.18 -31.38 18.10
N PRO A 643 -19.91 -31.43 19.41
CA PRO A 643 -19.87 -32.70 20.12
C PRO A 643 -21.29 -33.28 20.22
N ILE A 644 -21.42 -34.57 19.94
CA ILE A 644 -22.61 -35.36 20.21
C ILE A 644 -22.28 -36.40 21.28
N GLN A 645 -23.21 -36.62 22.20
CA GLN A 645 -23.07 -37.57 23.31
C GLN A 645 -24.43 -37.95 23.88
N PRO A 646 -24.53 -39.08 24.60
CA PRO A 646 -25.75 -39.45 25.33
C PRO A 646 -26.18 -38.39 26.37
N VAL A 647 -27.39 -37.86 26.24
CA VAL A 647 -28.04 -37.02 27.25
C VAL A 647 -29.36 -37.66 27.67
N LYS A 648 -29.33 -38.43 28.77
CA LYS A 648 -30.44 -39.28 29.22
C LYS A 648 -31.81 -38.60 29.35
N LYS A 649 -31.82 -37.28 29.64
CA LYS A 649 -33.04 -36.47 29.82
C LYS A 649 -33.61 -35.91 28.51
N ILE A 650 -32.90 -36.03 27.39
CA ILE A 650 -33.33 -35.57 26.07
C ILE A 650 -33.61 -36.78 25.21
N GLY A 651 -34.84 -36.93 24.73
CA GLY A 651 -35.25 -38.08 23.91
C GLY A 651 -34.37 -38.25 22.66
N LEU A 652 -34.13 -37.16 21.93
CA LEU A 652 -33.31 -37.09 20.71
C LEU A 652 -31.83 -37.37 20.94
N MET A 653 -31.34 -37.35 22.18
CA MET A 653 -29.91 -37.53 22.45
C MET A 653 -29.66 -38.69 23.41
N LYS A 654 -30.66 -39.53 23.70
CA LYS A 654 -30.56 -40.54 24.75
C LYS A 654 -29.55 -41.66 24.44
N THR A 655 -29.44 -42.04 23.17
CA THR A 655 -28.72 -43.23 22.67
C THR A 655 -27.56 -42.92 21.73
N LEU A 656 -27.26 -41.64 21.51
CA LEU A 656 -26.23 -41.21 20.55
C LEU A 656 -24.83 -41.74 20.90
N PRO A 657 -23.96 -41.95 19.91
CA PRO A 657 -22.54 -42.17 20.17
C PRO A 657 -21.89 -40.91 20.75
N GLU A 658 -20.78 -41.08 21.46
CA GLU A 658 -19.91 -39.96 21.82
C GLU A 658 -18.92 -39.69 20.67
N ALA A 659 -19.09 -38.57 19.96
CA ALA A 659 -18.24 -38.18 18.84
C ALA A 659 -18.18 -36.66 18.65
N LEU A 660 -17.11 -36.16 18.02
CA LEU A 660 -17.08 -34.80 17.48
C LEU A 660 -17.63 -34.84 16.06
N HIS A 661 -18.84 -34.33 15.84
CA HIS A 661 -19.53 -34.45 14.57
C HIS A 661 -19.24 -33.22 13.69
N PRO A 662 -18.65 -33.41 12.48
CA PRO A 662 -18.37 -32.31 11.57
C PRO A 662 -19.65 -31.86 10.86
N ILE A 663 -19.76 -30.57 10.55
CA ILE A 663 -20.94 -30.00 9.90
C ILE A 663 -20.57 -29.51 8.50
N PHE A 664 -19.59 -28.60 8.44
CA PHE A 664 -19.02 -28.09 7.20
C PHE A 664 -17.61 -27.58 7.46
N TRP A 665 -16.85 -27.39 6.40
CA TRP A 665 -15.61 -26.63 6.42
C TRP A 665 -15.57 -25.59 5.32
N ILE A 666 -14.77 -24.56 5.54
CA ILE A 666 -14.62 -23.43 4.62
C ILE A 666 -13.17 -23.29 4.20
N GLU A 667 -12.99 -22.89 2.95
CA GLU A 667 -11.75 -22.34 2.43
C GLU A 667 -11.99 -20.88 2.05
N GLU A 668 -11.11 -20.01 2.52
CA GLU A 668 -10.95 -18.66 1.98
C GLU A 668 -9.56 -18.59 1.37
N SER A 669 -9.49 -18.44 0.05
CA SER A 669 -8.23 -18.40 -0.67
C SER A 669 -8.09 -17.23 -1.63
N VAL A 670 -6.84 -16.84 -1.84
CA VAL A 670 -6.46 -15.82 -2.82
C VAL A 670 -5.17 -16.27 -3.49
N VAL A 671 -5.14 -16.14 -4.81
CA VAL A 671 -3.94 -16.36 -5.61
C VAL A 671 -3.67 -15.07 -6.35
N LEU A 672 -2.45 -14.56 -6.21
CA LEU A 672 -2.06 -13.34 -6.88
C LEU A 672 -1.90 -13.58 -8.38
N ASP A 673 -2.66 -12.86 -9.19
CA ASP A 673 -2.67 -13.01 -10.64
C ASP A 673 -2.59 -11.66 -11.39
N GLY A 674 -2.79 -11.72 -12.71
CA GLY A 674 -3.00 -10.53 -13.53
C GLY A 674 -1.82 -9.54 -13.58
N PRO A 675 -2.10 -8.23 -13.70
CA PRO A 675 -1.07 -7.19 -13.82
C PRO A 675 -0.13 -7.11 -12.61
N LEU A 676 -0.64 -7.38 -11.40
CA LEU A 676 0.13 -7.29 -10.16
C LEU A 676 1.16 -8.42 -10.07
N LEU A 677 0.78 -9.65 -10.43
CA LEU A 677 1.72 -10.76 -10.58
C LEU A 677 2.78 -10.45 -11.65
N LYS A 678 2.38 -9.92 -12.81
CA LYS A 678 3.33 -9.55 -13.89
C LYS A 678 4.34 -8.49 -13.46
N MET A 679 3.90 -7.53 -12.66
CA MET A 679 4.78 -6.50 -12.08
C MET A 679 5.83 -7.12 -11.15
N ILE A 680 5.39 -7.95 -10.20
CA ILE A 680 6.30 -8.61 -9.25
C ILE A 680 7.28 -9.54 -9.99
N THR A 681 6.78 -10.41 -10.86
CA THR A 681 7.62 -11.35 -11.63
C THR A 681 8.66 -10.64 -12.48
N MET A 682 8.31 -9.54 -13.15
CA MET A 682 9.24 -8.73 -13.93
C MET A 682 10.35 -8.13 -13.06
N ILE A 683 9.97 -7.57 -11.90
CA ILE A 683 10.92 -7.02 -10.93
C ILE A 683 11.94 -8.09 -10.54
N PHE A 684 11.48 -9.25 -10.06
CA PHE A 684 12.39 -10.31 -9.61
C PHE A 684 13.21 -10.92 -10.76
N THR A 685 12.65 -10.93 -11.97
CA THR A 685 13.40 -11.35 -13.17
C THR A 685 14.53 -10.37 -13.47
N ALA A 686 14.27 -9.06 -13.42
CA ALA A 686 15.30 -8.05 -13.61
C ALA A 686 16.42 -8.24 -12.57
N LEU A 687 16.08 -8.40 -11.29
CA LEU A 687 17.08 -8.62 -10.23
C LEU A 687 17.97 -9.84 -10.49
N LYS A 688 17.39 -10.96 -10.94
CA LYS A 688 18.16 -12.15 -11.34
C LYS A 688 19.12 -11.86 -12.49
N VAL A 689 18.67 -11.11 -13.50
CA VAL A 689 19.53 -10.71 -14.64
C VAL A 689 20.69 -9.85 -14.16
N PHE A 690 20.45 -8.88 -13.27
CA PHE A 690 21.52 -8.04 -12.72
C PHE A 690 22.54 -8.83 -11.92
N ASP A 691 22.10 -9.81 -11.12
CA ASP A 691 23.03 -10.70 -10.42
C ASP A 691 23.89 -11.52 -11.38
N ILE A 692 23.31 -12.07 -12.45
CA ILE A 692 24.08 -12.81 -13.47
C ILE A 692 25.11 -11.89 -14.13
N VAL A 693 24.71 -10.68 -14.56
CA VAL A 693 25.60 -9.70 -15.18
C VAL A 693 26.75 -9.32 -14.25
N LYS A 694 26.48 -9.13 -12.96
CA LYS A 694 27.50 -8.85 -11.93
C LYS A 694 28.57 -9.94 -11.89
N TYR A 695 28.18 -11.22 -11.88
CA TYR A 695 29.14 -12.33 -11.86
C TYR A 695 29.91 -12.46 -13.18
N VAL A 696 29.25 -12.28 -14.32
CA VAL A 696 29.92 -12.30 -15.64
C VAL A 696 31.00 -11.22 -15.72
N LEU A 697 30.68 -9.97 -15.32
CA LEU A 697 31.66 -8.88 -15.31
C LEU A 697 32.84 -9.15 -14.37
N LEU A 698 32.58 -9.79 -13.23
CA LEU A 698 33.63 -10.18 -12.28
C LEU A 698 34.57 -11.25 -12.89
N PHE A 699 34.03 -12.28 -13.54
CA PHE A 699 34.86 -13.30 -14.20
C PHE A 699 35.64 -12.75 -15.38
N VAL A 700 35.04 -11.86 -16.19
CA VAL A 700 35.74 -11.17 -17.29
C VAL A 700 36.88 -10.32 -16.74
N SER A 701 36.66 -9.60 -15.63
CA SER A 701 37.69 -8.77 -15.00
C SER A 701 38.85 -9.61 -14.47
N LEU A 702 38.57 -10.73 -13.77
CA LEU A 702 39.59 -11.67 -13.31
C LEU A 702 40.36 -12.31 -14.48
N GLY A 703 39.66 -12.68 -15.55
CA GLY A 703 40.27 -13.18 -16.78
C GLY A 703 41.21 -12.15 -17.42
N GLY A 704 40.80 -10.87 -17.45
CA GLY A 704 41.62 -9.76 -17.92
C GLY A 704 42.89 -9.54 -17.09
N VAL A 705 42.78 -9.60 -15.76
CA VAL A 705 43.94 -9.51 -14.85
C VAL A 705 44.87 -10.71 -15.04
N GLY A 706 44.33 -11.93 -15.13
CA GLY A 706 45.10 -13.14 -15.40
C GLY A 706 45.84 -13.07 -16.74
N TYR A 707 45.16 -12.62 -17.79
CA TYR A 707 45.76 -12.42 -19.11
C TYR A 707 46.84 -11.34 -19.10
N GLY A 708 46.60 -10.21 -18.43
CA GLY A 708 47.61 -9.16 -18.21
C GLY A 708 48.84 -9.68 -17.45
N GLY A 709 48.62 -10.51 -16.43
CA GLY A 709 49.68 -11.22 -15.70
C GLY A 709 50.49 -12.16 -16.59
N TYR A 710 49.82 -12.94 -17.43
CA TYR A 710 50.46 -13.83 -18.41
C TYR A 710 51.32 -13.05 -19.41
N LEU A 711 50.80 -11.96 -19.97
CA LEU A 711 51.55 -11.09 -20.88
C LEU A 711 52.80 -10.50 -20.20
N ARG A 712 52.69 -10.10 -18.92
CA ARG A 712 53.83 -9.58 -18.14
C ARG A 712 54.87 -10.66 -17.85
N TYR A 713 54.45 -11.89 -17.54
CA TYR A 713 55.34 -13.05 -17.36
C TYR A 713 56.10 -13.36 -18.66
N LYS A 714 55.39 -13.46 -19.78
CA LYS A 714 55.97 -13.69 -21.12
C LYS A 714 56.95 -12.58 -21.50
N SER A 715 56.62 -11.31 -21.22
CA SER A 715 57.49 -10.16 -21.47
C SER A 715 58.77 -10.18 -20.64
N ARG A 716 58.71 -10.63 -19.37
CA ARG A 716 59.89 -10.77 -18.51
C ARG A 716 60.84 -11.88 -18.99
N ASN A 717 60.32 -13.02 -19.44
CA ASN A 717 61.15 -14.11 -19.97
C ASN A 717 61.69 -13.86 -21.38
N GLY A 718 61.19 -12.84 -22.09
CA GLY A 718 61.62 -12.46 -23.45
C GLY A 718 62.80 -11.50 -23.53
N ARG A 719 63.33 -10.98 -22.41
CA ARG A 719 64.48 -10.06 -22.41
C ARG A 719 65.80 -10.85 -22.39
N LYS A 720 66.40 -11.09 -23.57
CA LYS A 720 67.84 -11.39 -23.68
C LYS A 720 68.62 -10.13 -23.31
N ILE A 721 69.44 -10.22 -22.27
CA ILE A 721 70.36 -9.15 -21.85
C ILE A 721 71.47 -9.08 -22.92
N THR A 722 71.49 -8.02 -23.73
CA THR A 722 72.60 -7.76 -24.65
C THR A 722 73.79 -7.20 -23.85
N PRO A 723 75.00 -7.78 -23.94
CA PRO A 723 76.19 -7.23 -23.30
C PRO A 723 76.56 -5.89 -23.94
N THR A 724 76.90 -4.88 -23.14
CA THR A 724 77.33 -3.57 -23.61
C THR A 724 78.71 -3.65 -24.26
N GLU A 725 78.76 -3.36 -25.57
CA GLU A 725 79.98 -3.07 -26.31
C GLU A 725 80.62 -1.77 -25.78
N LYS A 726 81.90 -1.84 -25.42
CA LYS A 726 82.71 -0.66 -25.08
C LYS A 726 82.97 0.14 -26.36
N LEU A 727 82.44 1.36 -26.46
CA LEU A 727 82.96 2.34 -27.41
C LEU A 727 84.02 3.23 -26.76
N SER A 728 85.18 3.24 -27.41
CA SER A 728 86.35 4.06 -27.11
C SER A 728 86.11 5.55 -27.32
N SER A 729 86.89 6.32 -26.58
CA SER A 729 86.98 7.78 -26.52
C SER A 729 86.99 8.55 -27.86
N ALA A 730 86.24 9.64 -27.92
CA ALA A 730 86.65 10.88 -28.60
C ALA A 730 86.05 12.11 -27.89
N LYS A 731 86.86 13.18 -27.80
CA LYS A 731 86.80 14.31 -26.87
C LYS A 731 85.87 15.46 -27.32
N SER A 732 85.28 16.13 -26.32
CA SER A 732 85.17 17.60 -26.10
C SER A 732 84.75 18.53 -27.25
N THR A 733 83.65 19.27 -27.07
CA THR A 733 83.64 20.76 -27.10
C THR A 733 82.50 21.34 -26.24
N LYS A 734 82.79 22.45 -25.55
CA LYS A 734 82.03 23.13 -24.49
C LYS A 734 80.88 24.04 -25.00
N SER A 735 79.85 24.11 -24.15
CA SER A 735 79.09 25.29 -23.65
C SER A 735 78.66 26.41 -24.61
N LYS A 736 77.35 26.73 -24.59
CA LYS A 736 76.86 28.09 -24.36
C LYS A 736 75.44 28.09 -23.78
N THR A 737 75.35 28.64 -22.58
CA THR A 737 74.14 29.04 -21.85
C THR A 737 73.55 30.31 -22.48
N PHE A 738 72.22 30.39 -22.65
CA PHE A 738 71.49 31.66 -22.58
C PHE A 738 70.06 31.42 -22.09
N SER A 739 69.60 32.36 -21.27
CA SER A 739 68.42 32.32 -20.41
C SER A 739 67.10 32.63 -21.13
N SER A 740 65.99 32.24 -20.51
CA SER A 740 64.90 33.14 -20.08
C SER A 740 63.53 32.47 -20.16
N ALA A 741 62.82 32.51 -19.05
CA ALA A 741 61.48 32.02 -18.82
C ALA A 741 60.40 32.77 -19.64
N LYS A 742 59.34 32.05 -20.02
CA LYS A 742 57.92 32.31 -19.66
C LYS A 742 57.00 31.39 -20.48
N SER A 743 56.20 30.58 -19.80
CA SER A 743 55.15 29.74 -20.40
C SER A 743 53.78 30.33 -20.13
N THR A 744 53.02 30.65 -21.19
CA THR A 744 51.54 30.59 -21.14
C THR A 744 50.95 30.41 -22.55
N LYS A 745 50.23 29.28 -22.70
CA LYS A 745 48.97 29.00 -23.46
C LYS A 745 48.77 29.47 -24.92
N SER A 746 48.39 28.50 -25.77
CA SER A 746 47.39 28.61 -26.85
C SER A 746 47.09 27.19 -27.38
N LYS A 747 45.93 26.59 -27.10
CA LYS A 747 44.68 26.53 -27.90
C LYS A 747 44.77 25.69 -29.21
N THR A 748 43.97 24.61 -29.21
CA THR A 748 43.05 24.08 -30.25
C THR A 748 43.59 23.75 -31.66
N PHE A 749 43.30 22.54 -32.20
CA PHE A 749 42.25 22.26 -33.22
C PHE A 749 42.37 20.83 -33.83
N SER A 750 41.19 20.26 -34.14
CA SER A 750 40.76 19.24 -35.14
C SER A 750 41.70 18.21 -35.80
N SER A 751 41.10 17.05 -36.13
CA SER A 751 40.96 16.48 -37.51
C SER A 751 40.09 15.19 -37.38
N GLY A 752 39.14 14.84 -38.26
CA GLY A 752 39.22 14.67 -39.73
C GLY A 752 39.94 13.35 -40.05
N SER A 753 39.51 12.38 -40.86
CA SER A 753 38.47 12.31 -41.91
C SER A 753 38.57 10.93 -42.62
N THR A 754 37.50 10.49 -43.31
CA THR A 754 37.46 9.68 -44.57
C THR A 754 37.95 8.21 -44.56
N GLN A 755 37.42 7.22 -45.33
CA GLN A 755 36.85 7.22 -46.69
C GLN A 755 36.21 5.83 -47.07
N THR A 756 35.12 5.84 -47.88
CA THR A 756 34.70 4.97 -49.04
C THR A 756 34.66 3.42 -48.97
N VAL A 757 33.91 2.62 -49.77
CA VAL A 757 32.68 2.59 -50.63
C VAL A 757 32.64 1.18 -51.30
N ASN A 758 31.47 0.73 -51.81
CA ASN A 758 31.12 -0.47 -52.66
C ASN A 758 30.66 -1.74 -51.92
N GLU A 759 29.65 -2.51 -52.35
CA GLU A 759 28.61 -2.46 -53.40
C GLU A 759 27.56 -3.58 -53.04
N SER A 760 26.31 -3.44 -53.48
CA SER A 760 25.20 -4.42 -53.30
C SER A 760 25.19 -5.47 -54.45
N PRO A 761 24.33 -6.53 -54.49
CA PRO A 761 22.86 -6.39 -54.62
C PRO A 761 21.95 -7.47 -53.97
N LYS A 762 20.74 -7.00 -53.61
CA LYS A 762 19.37 -7.57 -53.77
C LYS A 762 19.09 -9.07 -53.55
N ASP A 763 18.09 -9.36 -52.70
CA ASP A 763 16.81 -9.93 -53.18
C ASP A 763 15.61 -9.69 -52.23
N ASN A 764 14.42 -9.80 -52.80
CA ASN A 764 13.09 -9.32 -52.40
C ASN A 764 12.27 -10.22 -51.44
N GLY A 765 11.23 -9.60 -50.89
CA GLY A 765 9.93 -10.23 -50.56
C GLY A 765 9.64 -10.27 -49.06
N GLY A 766 8.48 -9.86 -48.53
CA GLY A 766 7.23 -9.39 -49.09
C GLY A 766 6.18 -9.38 -47.96
N ARG A 767 5.38 -8.31 -47.89
CA ARG A 767 3.98 -8.21 -47.41
C ARG A 767 3.53 -9.08 -46.21
N LYS A 768 2.98 -8.41 -45.18
CA LYS A 768 1.52 -8.45 -44.90
C LYS A 768 1.07 -7.39 -43.87
N LYS A 769 0.10 -6.58 -44.32
CA LYS A 769 -0.89 -5.85 -43.51
C LYS A 769 -1.86 -6.85 -42.88
N LEU A 770 -2.27 -6.61 -41.65
CA LEU A 770 -3.54 -7.02 -41.02
C LEU A 770 -3.79 -6.00 -39.90
N GLU A 771 -4.62 -5.00 -40.16
CA GLU A 771 -6.07 -4.99 -39.91
C GLU A 771 -6.41 -4.76 -38.44
N ASP A 772 -7.04 -3.60 -38.23
CA ASP A 772 -7.60 -3.07 -37.01
C ASP A 772 -8.72 -3.97 -36.47
N ILE A 773 -8.68 -4.27 -35.17
CA ILE A 773 -9.84 -4.78 -34.43
C ILE A 773 -10.06 -3.89 -33.21
N ASN A 774 -11.06 -3.02 -33.33
CA ASN A 774 -11.75 -2.31 -32.26
C ASN A 774 -12.59 -3.31 -31.45
N ILE A 775 -12.34 -3.49 -30.14
CA ILE A 775 -13.35 -4.06 -29.22
C ILE A 775 -13.28 -3.37 -27.84
N LEU A 776 -14.34 -2.58 -27.61
CA LEU A 776 -15.15 -2.33 -26.40
C LEU A 776 -14.51 -1.95 -25.05
N LYS A 777 -14.95 -0.76 -24.62
CA LYS A 777 -14.98 -0.26 -23.24
C LYS A 777 -15.80 -1.17 -22.32
N PHE A 778 -15.30 -1.40 -21.11
CA PHE A 778 -16.08 -1.51 -19.87
C PHE A 778 -15.37 -0.72 -18.79
#